data_AF-A0A200QMI8-F1
#
_entry.id   AF-A0A200QMI8-F1
#
_cell.length_a   1.000
_cell.length_b   1.000
_cell.length_c   1.000
_cell.angle_alpha   90.00
_cell.angle_beta   90.00
_cell.angle_gamma   90.00
#
_symmetry.space_group_name_H-M   'P 1'
#
loop_
_entity.id
_entity.type
_entity.pdbx_description
1 polymer ?
#
loop_
_entity_poly.entity_id
_entity_poly.type
_entity_poly.pdbx_seq_one_letter_code
_entity_poly.pdbx_strand_id
1 'polypeptide(L)'
;MALHLQLLTPSTSSSSSSTSLPISRRVARRAPNINSHVNLRSVKCFSIPVKYDPKIPRRSEHYQYQPTIWDYDFVESLTSNYAGETYMDQMEKRKKDVRLMLEKALTPLAQLELIDRIQRLGIGYLFEEEIKECLQNLYNKTDDAWMKDNLYATALSFRLFRQYGFQVSQDVFKGFRQAKGDFKESIAEDIKGMLSLYEAAHLVSEGENILEQAIAFTTRHLKHLTSSGNSNIDPNLANQVSHSLEIPLHWRMQRSEARWFMDAYELQKDTNPILLELAKLNFNMVQATHQKDLRNMSRWWRNLGVAMKLNFARDRLVESFLWSMGIAVEPQYGRCREWLTKVMNFVLIIDDIYDVYGSLEELELFTDAVEKWDTKAMEKLPYYMKICFLALYNTTNEMAFETLKEQGWDILPYLTKSWANFIKAMLVEAKWCNQGYTPSLKEYLDNGWLSSSGSVFLVHAFFATKQNIRTDVLQALENNHNLLYCASMMFRLSNDLATSSAELERGDVASSIHCHMKETNASEKEAREHVRGLIVDTWKKMNGSICDSPFNLPFINMVLNLARTALFIYQYGDGLGVEDTKSKDHVLSLIVNPVQIETHKPLVNNLSHLRISHLRYLEYVCRDAAIFTRLGNQWAKISIYGSSLTHNLIYIMQGEAYMDRMAKGKKDVRVMLEKAATPLAQLELIDVIQRLGLSYLFEEEIKRSLQNIHTTDVFNGYCKHEKGAFKESITEVDVKGILSLYEAAHLVSEGENILEQAVAFTRRHLKHLIRSGNNNIDPNLANQLSRSLEIPLHWRMQRSEARWFIDAYESQEDMNPLLLELAKLDFNMVQTKHQNELKNMSRWWSRLGIATKLTFARDRLVESFLSSIGITWEPQYGRCREWLTKVLNFVLVIDDIYDVYGSLEELELFTNAVERWDTKETQKLPHYMKICFLALYNTANEMAFEILKEKDCDVLPYLTKSWANFIKAMLVEAKWCDNGYTPSLEEYLDNGWLSSSGIVFLIHAFFATNQNINTNVLLALENNHNLLYYASMMCRLSNDLATSSAELARGDVASSIHCHMMETKASEKDAREHIRGLIMDTWKKMNGSIRDSPFELSFVNLALNLARTALFIYQYGDGLGVEVSKSKDHVLSMIVHPVQTEG
;
A
#
# COMPACT_ATOMS: atom_id res chain seq x y z
N MET A 1 -19.32 -23.98 -47.08
CA MET A 1 -19.91 -25.23 -47.64
C MET A 1 -20.50 -26.04 -46.49
N ALA A 2 -21.44 -26.95 -46.76
CA ALA A 2 -22.54 -27.25 -45.85
C ALA A 2 -22.55 -28.67 -45.23
N LEU A 3 -23.49 -28.83 -44.29
CA LEU A 3 -24.19 -30.06 -43.85
C LEU A 3 -23.59 -30.94 -42.74
N HIS A 4 -24.25 -30.81 -41.57
CA HIS A 4 -24.73 -31.86 -40.65
C HIS A 4 -24.50 -33.34 -40.96
N LEU A 5 -24.34 -34.12 -39.87
CA LEU A 5 -25.28 -35.22 -39.57
C LEU A 5 -25.38 -35.50 -38.05
N GLN A 6 -26.53 -36.05 -37.62
CA GLN A 6 -26.94 -36.22 -36.23
C GLN A 6 -26.91 -37.69 -35.77
N LEU A 7 -26.68 -37.88 -34.46
CA LEU A 7 -27.36 -38.78 -33.50
C LEU A 7 -27.83 -40.19 -33.96
N LEU A 8 -27.48 -41.25 -33.20
CA LEU A 8 -28.37 -41.92 -32.21
C LEU A 8 -27.73 -43.19 -31.55
N THR A 9 -28.30 -43.59 -30.41
CA THR A 9 -27.98 -44.72 -29.49
C THR A 9 -28.75 -46.01 -29.90
N PRO A 10 -28.98 -47.12 -29.12
CA PRO A 10 -28.63 -47.47 -27.70
C PRO A 10 -28.30 -48.98 -27.36
N SER A 11 -28.14 -49.27 -26.05
CA SER A 11 -28.50 -50.55 -25.33
C SER A 11 -27.74 -51.89 -25.63
N THR A 12 -27.55 -52.90 -24.74
CA THR A 12 -27.82 -53.13 -23.28
C THR A 12 -27.11 -54.41 -22.73
N SER A 13 -26.74 -54.40 -21.44
CA SER A 13 -26.79 -55.49 -20.41
C SER A 13 -26.14 -56.89 -20.55
N SER A 14 -25.53 -57.37 -19.45
CA SER A 14 -25.84 -58.68 -18.80
C SER A 14 -25.22 -58.76 -17.39
N SER A 15 -25.63 -59.73 -16.55
CA SER A 15 -25.53 -59.67 -15.07
C SER A 15 -25.28 -61.00 -14.35
N SER A 16 -24.73 -60.94 -13.11
CA SER A 16 -24.80 -61.97 -12.02
C SER A 16 -24.12 -63.34 -12.30
N SER A 17 -23.80 -64.23 -11.33
CA SER A 17 -24.27 -64.42 -9.94
C SER A 17 -23.23 -65.10 -8.99
N SER A 18 -23.60 -65.30 -7.72
CA SER A 18 -22.75 -65.60 -6.54
C SER A 18 -22.91 -67.01 -5.91
N THR A 19 -21.97 -67.46 -5.05
CA THR A 19 -22.12 -68.42 -3.90
C THR A 19 -20.78 -68.55 -3.10
N SER A 20 -20.65 -69.26 -1.96
CA SER A 20 -21.14 -68.90 -0.59
C SER A 20 -20.58 -69.77 0.56
N LEU A 21 -20.08 -69.15 1.66
CA LEU A 21 -19.97 -69.66 3.08
C LEU A 21 -18.96 -70.82 3.39
N PRO A 22 -18.57 -71.14 4.67
CA PRO A 22 -19.13 -70.72 5.99
C PRO A 22 -18.18 -70.35 7.19
N ILE A 23 -18.73 -69.53 8.11
CA ILE A 23 -18.69 -69.48 9.61
C ILE A 23 -17.52 -70.13 10.44
N SER A 24 -16.89 -69.35 11.35
CA SER A 24 -16.72 -69.67 12.80
C SER A 24 -16.23 -68.48 13.68
N ARG A 25 -16.44 -68.54 15.00
CA ARG A 25 -16.18 -67.48 16.02
C ARG A 25 -14.84 -67.65 16.76
N ARG A 26 -14.19 -66.54 17.18
CA ARG A 26 -13.70 -66.33 18.57
C ARG A 26 -13.22 -64.90 18.87
N VAL A 27 -13.27 -64.53 20.15
CA VAL A 27 -12.91 -63.22 20.72
C VAL A 27 -11.46 -63.21 21.21
N ALA A 28 -10.72 -62.12 20.97
CA ALA A 28 -9.60 -61.70 21.83
C ALA A 28 -9.30 -60.19 21.65
N ARG A 29 -9.20 -59.45 22.76
CA ARG A 29 -8.70 -58.06 22.78
C ARG A 29 -7.19 -58.04 22.53
N ARG A 30 -6.70 -57.14 21.68
CA ARG A 30 -5.34 -56.58 21.72
C ARG A 30 -5.33 -55.23 20.99
N ALA A 31 -4.82 -54.19 21.64
CA ALA A 31 -4.59 -52.89 21.02
C ALA A 31 -3.36 -52.95 20.10
N PRO A 32 -3.36 -52.24 18.96
CA PRO A 32 -2.15 -51.90 18.22
C PRO A 32 -1.78 -50.42 18.43
N ASN A 33 -0.48 -50.15 18.55
CA ASN A 33 0.09 -48.81 18.63
C ASN A 33 -0.30 -47.95 17.42
N ILE A 34 -0.68 -46.69 17.68
CA ILE A 34 -0.74 -45.66 16.64
C ILE A 34 0.71 -45.28 16.29
N ASN A 35 1.15 -45.69 15.10
CA ASN A 35 2.36 -45.19 14.47
C ASN A 35 2.19 -45.25 12.94
N SER A 36 1.17 -44.56 12.43
CA SER A 36 0.90 -44.40 11.01
C SER A 36 1.51 -43.09 10.51
N HIS A 37 2.77 -43.14 10.10
CA HIS A 37 3.37 -42.07 9.31
C HIS A 37 2.59 -41.88 8.01
N VAL A 38 1.80 -40.81 7.91
CA VAL A 38 1.26 -40.36 6.63
C VAL A 38 2.44 -39.88 5.79
N ASN A 39 2.66 -40.55 4.66
CA ASN A 39 3.85 -40.38 3.84
C ASN A 39 3.72 -39.15 2.91
N LEU A 40 3.68 -37.96 3.52
CA LEU A 40 3.74 -36.68 2.81
C LEU A 40 5.11 -36.52 2.17
N ARG A 41 5.15 -36.39 0.84
CA ARG A 41 6.39 -36.13 0.09
C ARG A 41 6.95 -34.77 0.54
N SER A 42 8.10 -34.80 1.21
CA SER A 42 8.82 -33.59 1.62
C SER A 42 9.24 -32.78 0.39
N VAL A 43 8.64 -31.61 0.18
CA VAL A 43 9.24 -30.58 -0.68
C VAL A 43 10.44 -30.03 0.11
N LYS A 44 11.66 -30.33 -0.34
CA LYS A 44 12.87 -29.79 0.28
C LYS A 44 13.01 -28.30 -0.06
N CYS A 45 12.42 -27.43 0.75
CA CYS A 45 12.76 -26.01 0.73
C CYS A 45 14.13 -25.84 1.41
N PHE A 46 15.18 -25.57 0.63
CA PHE A 46 16.51 -25.28 1.16
C PHE A 46 16.60 -23.79 1.51
N SER A 47 16.42 -23.45 2.79
CA SER A 47 16.80 -22.13 3.32
C SER A 47 18.33 -22.03 3.39
N ILE A 48 18.95 -21.66 2.26
CA ILE A 48 20.35 -21.27 2.23
C ILE A 48 20.44 -19.85 2.82
N PRO A 49 21.15 -19.62 3.96
CA PRO A 49 21.46 -18.27 4.39
C PRO A 49 22.32 -17.63 3.29
N VAL A 50 21.85 -16.51 2.72
CA VAL A 50 22.48 -15.86 1.57
C VAL A 50 23.87 -15.38 1.95
N LYS A 51 24.88 -16.21 1.67
CA LYS A 51 26.26 -15.74 1.61
C LYS A 51 26.39 -14.90 0.34
N TYR A 52 26.61 -13.62 0.53
CA TYR A 52 27.16 -12.72 -0.48
C TYR A 52 28.43 -13.39 -1.03
N ASP A 53 28.44 -13.85 -2.28
CA ASP A 53 29.66 -14.40 -2.89
C ASP A 53 30.51 -13.24 -3.42
N PRO A 54 31.65 -12.88 -2.78
CA PRO A 54 32.39 -11.66 -3.10
C PRO A 54 33.27 -11.82 -4.36
N LYS A 55 32.88 -12.71 -5.29
CA LYS A 55 33.72 -13.22 -6.38
C LYS A 55 33.18 -12.96 -7.79
N ILE A 56 32.02 -12.35 -7.94
CA ILE A 56 31.52 -11.87 -9.23
C ILE A 56 31.93 -10.40 -9.36
N PRO A 57 32.87 -10.04 -10.27
CA PRO A 57 33.25 -8.66 -10.49
C PRO A 57 32.05 -7.85 -11.01
N ARG A 58 31.75 -6.71 -10.39
CA ARG A 58 30.64 -5.82 -10.79
C ARG A 58 31.19 -4.58 -11.48
N ARG A 59 30.57 -4.09 -12.57
CA ARG A 59 31.02 -2.83 -13.23
C ARG A 59 30.95 -1.62 -12.28
N SER A 60 30.04 -1.66 -11.29
CA SER A 60 29.91 -0.65 -10.24
C SER A 60 31.14 -0.50 -9.32
N GLU A 61 32.12 -1.42 -9.36
CA GLU A 61 33.42 -1.24 -8.68
C GLU A 61 34.25 -0.10 -9.31
N HIS A 62 33.87 0.38 -10.49
CA HIS A 62 34.53 1.48 -11.20
C HIS A 62 33.63 2.70 -11.44
N TYR A 63 32.34 2.61 -11.07
CA TYR A 63 31.36 3.67 -11.32
C TYR A 63 30.30 3.73 -10.20
N GLN A 64 30.12 4.90 -9.58
CA GLN A 64 29.12 5.16 -8.54
C GLN A 64 28.30 6.40 -8.88
N TYR A 65 26.97 6.27 -8.86
CA TYR A 65 26.06 7.40 -9.00
C TYR A 65 26.12 8.35 -7.80
N GLN A 66 25.86 9.63 -8.04
CA GLN A 66 25.71 10.61 -6.98
C GLN A 66 24.37 10.42 -6.25
N PRO A 67 24.34 10.54 -4.90
CA PRO A 67 23.10 10.53 -4.12
C PRO A 67 22.25 11.75 -4.48
N THR A 68 20.95 11.70 -4.21
CA THR A 68 20.06 12.78 -4.65
C THR A 68 20.38 14.14 -4.01
N ILE A 69 20.29 15.22 -4.80
CA ILE A 69 20.40 16.61 -4.34
C ILE A 69 19.19 17.09 -3.51
N TRP A 70 18.11 16.31 -3.43
CA TRP A 70 16.88 16.67 -2.73
C TRP A 70 16.80 16.05 -1.35
N ASP A 71 16.78 16.92 -0.33
CA ASP A 71 16.40 16.50 1.02
C ASP A 71 14.89 16.14 1.03
N TYR A 72 14.57 14.88 1.38
CA TYR A 72 13.18 14.43 1.46
C TYR A 72 12.41 15.07 2.62
N ASP A 73 13.06 15.54 3.68
CA ASP A 73 12.38 16.31 4.73
C ASP A 73 12.01 17.72 4.22
N PHE A 74 12.85 18.33 3.35
CA PHE A 74 12.45 19.52 2.57
C PHE A 74 11.26 19.22 1.64
N VAL A 75 11.27 18.10 0.90
CA VAL A 75 10.14 17.71 0.04
C VAL A 75 8.85 17.55 0.85
N GLU A 76 8.89 16.87 2.00
CA GLU A 76 7.74 16.73 2.90
C GLU A 76 7.27 18.07 3.50
N SER A 77 8.19 19.02 3.72
CA SER A 77 7.88 20.37 4.20
C SER A 77 7.16 21.27 3.19
N LEU A 78 7.10 20.90 1.90
CA LEU A 78 6.49 21.72 0.85
C LEU A 78 5.03 22.05 1.18
N THR A 79 4.71 23.35 1.28
CA THR A 79 3.36 23.86 1.52
C THR A 79 3.07 25.05 0.61
N SER A 80 1.82 25.17 0.17
CA SER A 80 1.37 26.26 -0.68
C SER A 80 0.14 26.94 -0.10
N ASN A 81 0.17 28.27 -0.06
CA ASN A 81 -0.96 29.11 0.36
C ASN A 81 -2.13 29.08 -0.65
N TYR A 82 -1.88 28.60 -1.88
CA TYR A 82 -2.86 28.60 -2.97
C TYR A 82 -3.84 27.40 -2.93
N ALA A 83 -3.82 26.61 -1.85
CA ALA A 83 -4.75 25.49 -1.64
C ALA A 83 -6.04 25.86 -0.87
N GLY A 84 -6.25 27.14 -0.54
CA GLY A 84 -7.39 27.61 0.27
C GLY A 84 -8.61 28.09 -0.55
N GLU A 85 -9.79 28.03 0.06
CA GLU A 85 -11.10 28.39 -0.54
C GLU A 85 -11.11 29.79 -1.18
N THR A 86 -10.45 30.78 -0.56
CA THR A 86 -10.37 32.16 -1.08
C THR A 86 -9.80 32.25 -2.50
N TYR A 87 -8.87 31.36 -2.86
CA TYR A 87 -8.30 31.31 -4.22
C TYR A 87 -9.20 30.57 -5.20
N MET A 88 -9.98 29.57 -4.74
CA MET A 88 -11.03 28.92 -5.54
C MET A 88 -12.11 29.93 -5.96
N ASP A 89 -12.58 30.78 -5.04
CA ASP A 89 -13.58 31.81 -5.33
C ASP A 89 -13.08 32.83 -6.36
N GLN A 90 -11.81 33.27 -6.22
CA GLN A 90 -11.16 34.15 -7.19
C GLN A 90 -11.03 33.48 -8.56
N MET A 91 -10.60 32.21 -8.60
CA MET A 91 -10.49 31.43 -9.83
C MET A 91 -11.84 31.32 -10.56
N GLU A 92 -12.91 30.92 -9.86
CA GLU A 92 -14.23 30.77 -10.48
C GLU A 92 -14.84 32.10 -10.93
N LYS A 93 -14.55 33.21 -10.23
CA LYS A 93 -14.89 34.55 -10.72
C LYS A 93 -14.18 34.86 -12.04
N ARG A 94 -12.86 34.69 -12.10
CA ARG A 94 -12.05 34.97 -13.30
C ARG A 94 -12.37 34.04 -14.46
N LYS A 95 -12.72 32.78 -14.17
CA LYS A 95 -13.20 31.81 -15.16
C LYS A 95 -14.50 32.28 -15.83
N LYS A 96 -15.44 32.87 -15.08
CA LYS A 96 -16.65 33.50 -15.65
C LYS A 96 -16.32 34.73 -16.50
N ASP A 97 -15.40 35.59 -16.05
CA ASP A 97 -14.95 36.75 -16.82
C ASP A 97 -14.38 36.32 -18.20
N VAL A 98 -13.56 35.24 -18.25
CA VAL A 98 -12.96 34.73 -19.50
C VAL A 98 -13.96 34.00 -20.41
N ARG A 99 -14.94 33.26 -19.87
CA ARG A 99 -16.05 32.71 -20.69
C ARG A 99 -16.80 33.82 -21.44
N LEU A 100 -17.13 34.89 -20.72
CA LEU A 100 -17.80 36.05 -21.29
C LEU A 100 -16.96 36.75 -22.37
N MET A 101 -15.63 36.63 -22.32
CA MET A 101 -14.73 37.11 -23.39
C MET A 101 -14.78 36.21 -24.65
N LEU A 102 -14.85 34.89 -24.49
CA LEU A 102 -15.02 33.96 -25.62
C LEU A 102 -16.37 34.20 -26.34
N GLU A 103 -17.46 34.33 -25.58
CA GLU A 103 -18.79 34.64 -26.11
C GLU A 103 -18.85 35.98 -26.86
N LYS A 104 -18.13 37.00 -26.38
CA LYS A 104 -18.16 38.37 -26.94
C LYS A 104 -17.11 38.65 -28.01
N ALA A 105 -16.23 37.71 -28.32
CA ALA A 105 -15.19 37.91 -29.33
C ALA A 105 -15.82 38.09 -30.73
N LEU A 106 -15.76 39.33 -31.24
CA LEU A 106 -16.59 39.81 -32.36
C LEU A 106 -16.21 39.28 -33.75
N THR A 107 -15.00 38.72 -33.93
CA THR A 107 -14.50 38.26 -35.22
C THR A 107 -13.87 36.87 -35.12
N PRO A 108 -13.86 36.07 -36.21
CA PRO A 108 -13.17 34.77 -36.24
C PRO A 108 -11.71 34.82 -35.79
N LEU A 109 -10.97 35.84 -36.26
CA LEU A 109 -9.57 35.99 -35.88
C LEU A 109 -9.39 36.31 -34.39
N ALA A 110 -10.24 37.19 -33.82
CA ALA A 110 -10.18 37.51 -32.39
C ALA A 110 -10.55 36.31 -31.50
N GLN A 111 -11.48 35.45 -31.95
CA GLN A 111 -11.79 34.18 -31.29
C GLN A 111 -10.56 33.26 -31.28
N LEU A 112 -9.91 33.06 -32.43
CA LEU A 112 -8.70 32.23 -32.54
C LEU A 112 -7.51 32.80 -31.74
N GLU A 113 -7.28 34.11 -31.75
CA GLU A 113 -6.24 34.75 -30.95
C GLU A 113 -6.49 34.60 -29.44
N LEU A 114 -7.75 34.63 -28.99
CA LEU A 114 -8.09 34.40 -27.58
C LEU A 114 -7.90 32.92 -27.19
N ILE A 115 -8.32 31.98 -28.04
CA ILE A 115 -8.11 30.54 -27.85
C ILE A 115 -6.61 30.22 -27.75
N ASP A 116 -5.78 30.78 -28.64
CA ASP A 116 -4.33 30.58 -28.61
C ASP A 116 -3.69 31.07 -27.30
N ARG A 117 -4.07 32.27 -26.83
CA ARG A 117 -3.59 32.81 -25.54
C ARG A 117 -4.03 31.91 -24.38
N ILE A 118 -5.29 31.46 -24.37
CA ILE A 118 -5.83 30.54 -23.35
C ILE A 118 -5.04 29.22 -23.31
N GLN A 119 -4.72 28.64 -24.46
CA GLN A 119 -3.91 27.43 -24.55
C GLN A 119 -2.47 27.65 -24.09
N ARG A 120 -1.78 28.67 -24.65
CA ARG A 120 -0.37 28.96 -24.34
C ARG A 120 -0.15 29.37 -22.89
N LEU A 121 -1.15 29.98 -22.23
CA LEU A 121 -1.14 30.26 -20.79
C LEU A 121 -1.41 29.04 -19.89
N GLY A 122 -1.59 27.84 -20.47
CA GLY A 122 -1.81 26.60 -19.70
C GLY A 122 -3.17 26.52 -19.00
N ILE A 123 -4.16 27.29 -19.47
CA ILE A 123 -5.53 27.32 -18.92
C ILE A 123 -6.58 26.76 -19.88
N GLY A 124 -6.18 26.21 -21.03
CA GLY A 124 -7.09 25.62 -22.03
C GLY A 124 -8.04 24.55 -21.49
N TYR A 125 -7.57 23.67 -20.60
CA TYR A 125 -8.40 22.63 -19.98
C TYR A 125 -9.53 23.17 -19.08
N LEU A 126 -9.50 24.46 -18.72
CA LEU A 126 -10.59 25.10 -17.98
C LEU A 126 -11.79 25.45 -18.88
N PHE A 127 -11.60 25.46 -20.20
CA PHE A 127 -12.54 25.95 -21.22
C PHE A 127 -12.66 24.97 -22.41
N GLU A 128 -12.42 23.67 -22.20
CA GLU A 128 -12.29 22.70 -23.29
C GLU A 128 -13.54 22.62 -24.17
N GLU A 129 -14.73 22.60 -23.57
CA GLU A 129 -16.01 22.59 -24.30
C GLU A 129 -16.27 23.93 -25.00
N GLU A 130 -16.04 25.06 -24.32
CA GLU A 130 -16.22 26.40 -24.90
C GLU A 130 -15.30 26.63 -26.12
N ILE A 131 -14.04 26.19 -26.05
CA ILE A 131 -13.09 26.25 -27.18
C ILE A 131 -13.54 25.34 -28.31
N LYS A 132 -13.94 24.11 -28.00
CA LYS A 132 -14.38 23.12 -28.99
C LYS A 132 -15.63 23.58 -29.73
N GLU A 133 -16.61 24.16 -29.04
CA GLU A 133 -17.79 24.78 -29.64
C GLU A 133 -17.39 25.97 -30.54
N CYS A 134 -16.51 26.86 -30.07
CA CYS A 134 -16.02 27.97 -30.88
C CYS A 134 -15.34 27.50 -32.17
N LEU A 135 -14.44 26.51 -32.09
CA LEU A 135 -13.75 25.96 -33.26
C LEU A 135 -14.71 25.22 -34.19
N GLN A 136 -15.66 24.44 -33.68
CA GLN A 136 -16.67 23.77 -34.51
C GLN A 136 -17.54 24.78 -35.26
N ASN A 137 -17.93 25.87 -34.61
CA ASN A 137 -18.70 26.96 -35.21
C ASN A 137 -17.90 27.76 -36.24
N LEU A 138 -16.57 27.87 -36.09
CA LEU A 138 -15.70 28.47 -37.10
C LEU A 138 -15.46 27.54 -38.29
N TYR A 139 -15.21 26.25 -38.04
CA TYR A 139 -14.98 25.24 -39.07
C TYR A 139 -16.20 25.01 -39.98
N ASN A 140 -17.42 25.20 -39.45
CA ASN A 140 -18.67 25.04 -40.20
C ASN A 140 -19.09 26.30 -41.00
N LYS A 141 -18.37 27.42 -40.91
CA LYS A 141 -18.67 28.61 -41.71
C LYS A 141 -18.20 28.42 -43.15
N THR A 142 -18.95 28.99 -44.09
CA THR A 142 -18.63 28.98 -45.53
C THR A 142 -17.98 30.27 -46.03
N ASP A 143 -17.79 31.26 -45.14
CA ASP A 143 -17.15 32.55 -45.45
C ASP A 143 -15.72 32.61 -44.89
N ASP A 144 -14.77 32.24 -45.76
CA ASP A 144 -13.33 32.28 -45.48
C ASP A 144 -12.67 33.61 -45.88
N ALA A 145 -13.45 34.66 -46.17
CA ALA A 145 -12.91 35.94 -46.65
C ALA A 145 -11.91 36.60 -45.67
N TRP A 146 -12.01 36.29 -44.38
CA TRP A 146 -11.11 36.77 -43.33
C TRP A 146 -9.75 36.04 -43.28
N MET A 147 -9.64 34.86 -43.89
CA MET A 147 -8.36 34.14 -44.08
C MET A 147 -7.68 34.52 -45.41
N LYS A 148 -8.47 34.91 -46.42
CA LYS A 148 -7.96 35.21 -47.76
C LYS A 148 -6.87 36.27 -47.75
N ASP A 149 -5.74 35.95 -48.40
CA ASP A 149 -4.52 36.78 -48.49
C ASP A 149 -3.90 37.19 -47.13
N ASN A 150 -4.37 36.60 -46.01
CA ASN A 150 -3.86 36.84 -44.66
C ASN A 150 -3.12 35.58 -44.13
N LEU A 151 -1.79 35.63 -44.14
CA LEU A 151 -0.95 34.50 -43.75
C LEU A 151 -1.13 34.13 -42.27
N TYR A 152 -1.11 35.14 -41.39
CA TYR A 152 -1.29 34.97 -39.95
C TYR A 152 -2.62 34.27 -39.62
N ALA A 153 -3.73 34.77 -40.17
CA ALA A 153 -5.05 34.19 -39.92
C ALA A 153 -5.16 32.75 -40.44
N THR A 154 -4.63 32.49 -41.64
CA THR A 154 -4.66 31.14 -42.25
C THR A 154 -3.81 30.14 -41.46
N ALA A 155 -2.62 30.52 -41.03
CA ALA A 155 -1.73 29.65 -40.27
C ALA A 155 -2.25 29.39 -38.85
N LEU A 156 -2.80 30.41 -38.18
CA LEU A 156 -3.39 30.26 -36.85
C LEU A 156 -4.62 29.35 -36.87
N SER A 157 -5.53 29.54 -37.84
CA SER A 157 -6.73 28.70 -37.96
C SER A 157 -6.36 27.24 -38.27
N PHE A 158 -5.46 27.02 -39.24
CA PHE A 158 -4.94 25.69 -39.58
C PHE A 158 -4.37 24.96 -38.36
N ARG A 159 -3.52 25.64 -37.58
CA ARG A 159 -2.92 25.06 -36.37
C ARG A 159 -3.98 24.68 -35.33
N LEU A 160 -4.83 25.62 -34.94
CA LEU A 160 -5.82 25.39 -33.89
C LEU A 160 -6.84 24.31 -34.31
N PHE A 161 -7.29 24.31 -35.56
CA PHE A 161 -8.17 23.25 -36.07
C PHE A 161 -7.49 21.87 -36.00
N ARG A 162 -6.25 21.71 -36.48
CA ARG A 162 -5.54 20.42 -36.39
C ARG A 162 -5.28 19.98 -34.94
N GLN A 163 -4.98 20.91 -34.03
CA GLN A 163 -4.78 20.60 -32.61
C GLN A 163 -6.03 20.04 -31.92
N TYR A 164 -7.24 20.32 -32.44
CA TYR A 164 -8.51 19.74 -31.98
C TYR A 164 -9.05 18.61 -32.88
N GLY A 165 -8.22 18.08 -33.80
CA GLY A 165 -8.56 16.92 -34.63
C GLY A 165 -9.40 17.22 -35.88
N PHE A 166 -9.60 18.50 -36.24
CA PHE A 166 -10.30 18.88 -37.47
C PHE A 166 -9.42 18.63 -38.71
N GLN A 167 -10.02 18.10 -39.78
CA GLN A 167 -9.33 17.75 -41.01
C GLN A 167 -9.13 18.97 -41.92
N VAL A 168 -7.99 19.66 -41.77
CA VAL A 168 -7.63 20.80 -42.63
C VAL A 168 -6.51 20.41 -43.60
N SER A 169 -6.75 20.56 -44.90
CA SER A 169 -5.74 20.29 -45.93
C SER A 169 -4.66 21.37 -45.98
N GLN A 170 -3.40 20.96 -46.18
CA GLN A 170 -2.26 21.84 -46.51
C GLN A 170 -2.52 22.78 -47.70
N ASP A 171 -3.51 22.48 -48.54
CA ASP A 171 -3.89 23.28 -49.71
C ASP A 171 -4.33 24.71 -49.39
N VAL A 172 -4.74 25.01 -48.15
CA VAL A 172 -5.04 26.39 -47.71
C VAL A 172 -3.84 27.33 -47.93
N PHE A 173 -2.61 26.80 -47.91
CA PHE A 173 -1.40 27.59 -48.14
C PHE A 173 -1.06 27.83 -49.62
N LYS A 174 -1.79 27.24 -50.58
CA LYS A 174 -1.54 27.43 -52.04
C LYS A 174 -1.62 28.91 -52.45
N GLY A 175 -2.46 29.72 -51.81
CA GLY A 175 -2.57 31.16 -52.08
C GLY A 175 -1.29 31.96 -51.82
N PHE A 176 -0.41 31.47 -50.94
CA PHE A 176 0.86 32.13 -50.58
C PHE A 176 2.06 31.66 -51.44
N ARG A 177 1.81 30.82 -52.45
CA ARG A 177 2.85 30.26 -53.34
C ARG A 177 2.87 30.93 -54.72
N GLN A 178 4.01 30.84 -55.39
CA GLN A 178 4.26 31.30 -56.74
C GLN A 178 3.91 30.21 -57.76
N ALA A 179 3.75 30.57 -59.03
CA ALA A 179 3.42 29.62 -60.10
C ALA A 179 4.46 28.48 -60.29
N LYS A 180 5.70 28.67 -59.82
CA LYS A 180 6.76 27.64 -59.84
C LYS A 180 6.69 26.63 -58.67
N GLY A 181 5.82 26.88 -57.68
CA GLY A 181 5.67 26.04 -56.49
C GLY A 181 6.31 26.62 -55.22
N ASP A 182 7.29 27.51 -55.31
CA ASP A 182 7.92 28.10 -54.12
C ASP A 182 6.97 29.08 -53.39
N PHE A 183 7.18 29.31 -52.09
CA PHE A 183 6.48 30.39 -51.38
C PHE A 183 6.85 31.76 -51.95
N LYS A 184 5.93 32.73 -51.89
CA LYS A 184 6.18 34.11 -52.33
C LYS A 184 7.14 34.79 -51.36
N GLU A 185 8.33 35.20 -51.81
CA GLU A 185 9.32 35.91 -50.96
C GLU A 185 8.71 37.15 -50.27
N SER A 186 7.70 37.80 -50.87
CA SER A 186 6.99 38.95 -50.28
C SER A 186 6.30 38.65 -48.94
N ILE A 187 6.00 37.38 -48.61
CA ILE A 187 5.40 37.05 -47.30
C ILE A 187 6.42 37.07 -46.16
N ALA A 188 7.73 37.11 -46.47
CA ALA A 188 8.79 37.21 -45.47
C ALA A 188 8.80 38.59 -44.74
N GLU A 189 8.08 39.58 -45.27
CA GLU A 189 7.85 40.88 -44.62
C GLU A 189 6.88 40.77 -43.43
N ASP A 190 5.92 39.83 -43.45
CA ASP A 190 5.00 39.56 -42.34
C ASP A 190 5.63 38.60 -41.32
N ILE A 191 6.46 39.13 -40.42
CA ILE A 191 7.14 38.35 -39.38
C ILE A 191 6.14 37.60 -38.47
N LYS A 192 4.96 38.19 -38.18
CA LYS A 192 3.93 37.56 -37.34
C LYS A 192 3.29 36.37 -38.07
N GLY A 193 2.93 36.54 -39.34
CA GLY A 193 2.44 35.47 -40.20
C GLY A 193 3.47 34.38 -40.46
N MET A 194 4.74 34.74 -40.64
CA MET A 194 5.85 33.80 -40.81
C MET A 194 6.09 32.93 -39.58
N LEU A 195 6.02 33.52 -38.37
CA LEU A 195 6.08 32.76 -37.12
C LEU A 195 4.87 31.84 -36.98
N SER A 196 3.65 32.31 -37.27
CA SER A 196 2.48 31.42 -37.24
C SER A 196 2.53 30.31 -38.29
N LEU A 197 3.05 30.57 -39.50
CA LEU A 197 3.27 29.53 -40.51
C LEU A 197 4.31 28.51 -40.07
N TYR A 198 5.40 28.95 -39.44
CA TYR A 198 6.41 28.05 -38.85
C TYR A 198 5.76 27.12 -37.82
N GLU A 199 4.98 27.66 -36.88
CA GLU A 199 4.32 26.85 -35.84
C GLU A 199 3.23 25.93 -36.41
N ALA A 200 2.48 26.39 -37.39
CA ALA A 200 1.46 25.60 -38.07
C ALA A 200 2.05 24.45 -38.89
N ALA A 201 3.18 24.68 -39.55
CA ALA A 201 3.82 23.70 -40.41
C ALA A 201 4.42 22.51 -39.64
N HIS A 202 4.71 22.64 -38.33
CA HIS A 202 5.15 21.51 -37.49
C HIS A 202 4.03 20.52 -37.12
N LEU A 203 2.78 20.79 -37.56
CA LEU A 203 1.68 19.81 -37.60
C LEU A 203 1.63 19.02 -38.92
N VAL A 204 2.72 19.03 -39.69
CA VAL A 204 2.96 18.21 -40.89
C VAL A 204 2.76 16.72 -40.60
N SER A 205 2.10 16.04 -41.53
CA SER A 205 2.00 14.58 -41.61
C SER A 205 2.75 14.04 -42.84
N GLU A 206 2.95 12.72 -42.92
CA GLU A 206 3.63 12.10 -44.08
C GLU A 206 2.93 12.45 -45.42
N GLY A 207 3.70 12.83 -46.43
CA GLY A 207 3.22 13.25 -47.75
C GLY A 207 2.82 14.73 -47.88
N GLU A 208 2.92 15.53 -46.81
CA GLU A 208 2.52 16.94 -46.83
C GLU A 208 3.62 17.93 -47.27
N ASN A 209 4.06 17.75 -48.52
CA ASN A 209 5.14 18.51 -49.16
C ASN A 209 5.01 20.04 -49.07
N ILE A 210 3.79 20.61 -48.95
CA ILE A 210 3.60 22.06 -48.83
C ILE A 210 4.07 22.54 -47.45
N LEU A 211 3.81 21.75 -46.40
CA LEU A 211 4.19 22.08 -45.02
C LEU A 211 5.68 21.87 -44.81
N GLU A 212 6.28 20.83 -45.41
CA GLU A 212 7.74 20.65 -45.40
C GLU A 212 8.47 21.84 -46.05
N GLN A 213 7.98 22.31 -47.20
CA GLN A 213 8.49 23.52 -47.83
C GLN A 213 8.24 24.78 -46.98
N ALA A 214 7.13 24.85 -46.25
CA ALA A 214 6.85 25.94 -45.32
C ALA A 214 7.83 25.96 -44.14
N ILE A 215 8.18 24.81 -43.55
CA ILE A 215 9.22 24.71 -42.51
C ILE A 215 10.55 25.22 -43.05
N ALA A 216 11.00 24.75 -44.21
CA ALA A 216 12.28 25.16 -44.80
C ALA A 216 12.31 26.67 -45.12
N PHE A 217 11.24 27.20 -45.73
CA PHE A 217 11.08 28.60 -46.07
C PHE A 217 11.09 29.50 -44.82
N THR A 218 10.22 29.21 -43.85
CA THR A 218 10.10 30.00 -42.61
C THR A 218 11.38 29.94 -41.77
N THR A 219 11.97 28.75 -41.60
CA THR A 219 13.24 28.58 -40.86
C THR A 219 14.36 29.44 -41.45
N ARG A 220 14.51 29.48 -42.78
CA ARG A 220 15.52 30.31 -43.46
C ARG A 220 15.34 31.80 -43.13
N HIS A 221 14.13 32.33 -43.30
CA HIS A 221 13.87 33.76 -43.07
C HIS A 221 13.94 34.13 -41.59
N LEU A 222 13.36 33.33 -40.70
CA LEU A 222 13.37 33.60 -39.26
C LEU A 222 14.80 33.56 -38.69
N LYS A 223 15.66 32.60 -39.10
CA LYS A 223 17.09 32.57 -38.73
C LYS A 223 17.87 33.75 -39.30
N HIS A 224 17.55 34.21 -40.51
CA HIS A 224 18.16 35.43 -41.06
C HIS A 224 17.77 36.69 -40.25
N LEU A 225 16.51 36.79 -39.82
CA LEU A 225 16.02 37.91 -38.99
C LEU A 225 16.72 37.97 -37.63
N THR A 226 16.91 36.84 -36.94
CA THR A 226 17.64 36.80 -35.66
C THR A 226 19.14 37.04 -35.82
N SER A 227 19.76 36.54 -36.92
CA SER A 227 21.21 36.67 -37.15
C SER A 227 21.64 38.05 -37.67
N SER A 228 20.75 38.80 -38.32
CA SER A 228 21.06 40.11 -38.92
C SER A 228 20.98 41.29 -37.93
N GLY A 229 20.59 41.04 -36.67
CA GLY A 229 20.51 42.08 -35.63
C GLY A 229 19.53 43.22 -35.95
N ASN A 230 18.49 42.94 -36.75
CA ASN A 230 17.58 43.96 -37.27
C ASN A 230 16.79 44.64 -36.15
N SER A 231 17.16 45.89 -35.84
CA SER A 231 16.62 46.69 -34.74
C SER A 231 15.17 47.17 -34.92
N ASN A 232 14.54 46.88 -36.08
CA ASN A 232 13.15 47.26 -36.36
C ASN A 232 12.11 46.22 -35.93
N ILE A 233 12.51 45.08 -35.36
CA ILE A 233 11.59 44.03 -34.87
C ILE A 233 11.20 44.34 -33.41
N ASP A 234 9.93 44.15 -33.06
CA ASP A 234 9.47 44.24 -31.67
C ASP A 234 10.23 43.22 -30.79
N PRO A 235 10.84 43.61 -29.65
CA PRO A 235 11.66 42.72 -28.84
C PRO A 235 10.93 41.48 -28.33
N ASN A 236 9.63 41.56 -28.03
CA ASN A 236 8.84 40.40 -27.59
C ASN A 236 8.58 39.43 -28.74
N LEU A 237 8.40 39.95 -29.97
CA LEU A 237 8.30 39.12 -31.17
C LEU A 237 9.64 38.47 -31.51
N ALA A 238 10.76 39.20 -31.40
CA ALA A 238 12.09 38.65 -31.61
C ALA A 238 12.42 37.52 -30.61
N ASN A 239 12.05 37.70 -29.34
CA ASN A 239 12.18 36.66 -28.30
C ASN A 239 11.32 35.43 -28.62
N GLN A 240 10.06 35.62 -29.05
CA GLN A 240 9.20 34.51 -29.50
C GLN A 240 9.78 33.77 -30.71
N VAL A 241 10.33 34.48 -31.71
CA VAL A 241 11.00 33.85 -32.85
C VAL A 241 12.21 33.04 -32.40
N SER A 242 13.04 33.56 -31.48
CA SER A 242 14.20 32.82 -30.95
C SER A 242 13.77 31.56 -30.20
N HIS A 243 12.76 31.68 -29.32
CA HIS A 243 12.19 30.57 -28.56
C HIS A 243 11.65 29.49 -29.49
N SER A 244 10.93 29.86 -30.57
CA SER A 244 10.36 28.92 -31.55
C SER A 244 11.38 28.27 -32.46
N LEU A 245 12.48 28.95 -32.80
CA LEU A 245 13.57 28.36 -33.56
C LEU A 245 14.42 27.36 -32.76
N GLU A 246 14.34 27.37 -31.43
CA GLU A 246 14.95 26.35 -30.57
C GLU A 246 14.12 25.05 -30.56
N ILE A 247 12.83 25.16 -30.21
CA ILE A 247 11.84 24.08 -30.28
C ILE A 247 10.50 24.68 -30.73
N PRO A 248 9.81 24.14 -31.75
CA PRO A 248 8.49 24.63 -32.16
C PRO A 248 7.43 24.37 -31.07
N LEU A 249 6.44 25.24 -30.95
CA LEU A 249 5.38 25.21 -29.93
C LEU A 249 4.69 23.85 -29.82
N HIS A 250 4.45 23.16 -30.94
CA HIS A 250 3.81 21.84 -30.96
C HIS A 250 4.62 20.76 -30.23
N TRP A 251 5.95 20.94 -30.09
CA TRP A 251 6.87 19.98 -29.48
C TRP A 251 7.31 20.37 -28.05
N ARG A 252 6.83 21.49 -27.50
CA ARG A 252 7.18 21.92 -26.13
C ARG A 252 6.35 21.21 -25.06
N MET A 253 6.95 20.97 -23.89
CA MET A 253 6.22 20.56 -22.69
C MET A 253 5.29 21.69 -22.22
N GLN A 254 3.98 21.45 -22.23
CA GLN A 254 2.93 22.45 -22.04
C GLN A 254 3.08 23.28 -20.75
N ARG A 255 3.45 22.64 -19.63
CA ARG A 255 3.62 23.33 -18.35
C ARG A 255 4.82 24.30 -18.33
N SER A 256 5.88 23.96 -19.06
CA SER A 256 7.07 24.79 -19.21
C SER A 256 6.80 25.98 -20.14
N GLU A 257 6.14 25.74 -21.29
CA GLU A 257 5.66 26.83 -22.16
C GLU A 257 4.70 27.76 -21.42
N ALA A 258 3.77 27.25 -20.62
CA ALA A 258 2.86 28.09 -19.84
C ALA A 258 3.61 29.01 -18.86
N ARG A 259 4.64 28.50 -18.18
CA ARG A 259 5.47 29.30 -17.28
C ARG A 259 6.20 30.41 -18.04
N TRP A 260 6.81 30.08 -19.18
CA TRP A 260 7.54 31.04 -20.03
C TRP A 260 6.60 32.07 -20.67
N PHE A 261 5.46 31.63 -21.20
CA PHE A 261 4.52 32.46 -21.92
C PHE A 261 3.77 33.43 -20.99
N MET A 262 3.61 33.14 -19.70
CA MET A 262 3.10 34.13 -18.75
C MET A 262 4.00 35.37 -18.69
N ASP A 263 5.32 35.19 -18.61
CA ASP A 263 6.27 36.31 -18.57
C ASP A 263 6.33 37.02 -19.93
N ALA A 264 6.30 36.27 -21.04
CA ALA A 264 6.27 36.83 -22.39
C ALA A 264 4.95 37.55 -22.73
N TYR A 265 3.83 37.13 -22.15
CA TYR A 265 2.51 37.76 -22.32
C TYR A 265 2.33 38.99 -21.43
N GLU A 266 2.93 39.02 -20.24
CA GLU A 266 2.95 40.19 -19.35
C GLU A 266 3.64 41.41 -19.98
N LEU A 267 4.61 41.18 -20.88
CA LEU A 267 5.35 42.23 -21.59
C LEU A 267 4.69 42.73 -22.89
N GLN A 268 3.56 42.15 -23.31
CA GLN A 268 2.86 42.55 -24.54
C GLN A 268 2.05 43.84 -24.37
N LYS A 269 1.69 44.49 -25.49
CA LYS A 269 0.92 45.75 -25.47
C LYS A 269 -0.59 45.52 -25.37
N ASP A 270 -1.04 44.32 -25.74
CA ASP A 270 -2.44 43.88 -25.76
C ASP A 270 -2.70 42.74 -24.74
N THR A 271 -1.92 42.74 -23.65
CA THR A 271 -2.09 41.87 -22.49
C THR A 271 -3.44 42.12 -21.85
N ASN A 272 -4.21 41.05 -21.63
CA ASN A 272 -5.45 41.10 -20.88
C ASN A 272 -5.16 40.74 -19.42
N PRO A 273 -5.34 41.67 -18.46
CA PRO A 273 -4.96 41.44 -17.07
C PRO A 273 -5.81 40.36 -16.39
N ILE A 274 -7.09 40.21 -16.77
CA ILE A 274 -7.97 39.17 -16.23
C ILE A 274 -7.48 37.78 -16.66
N LEU A 275 -7.06 37.64 -17.92
CA LEU A 275 -6.55 36.39 -18.47
C LEU A 275 -5.20 36.01 -17.85
N LEU A 276 -4.30 36.97 -17.68
CA LEU A 276 -3.00 36.76 -17.02
C LEU A 276 -3.15 36.47 -15.51
N GLU A 277 -4.04 37.18 -14.81
CA GLU A 277 -4.37 36.92 -13.41
C GLU A 277 -4.90 35.48 -13.23
N LEU A 278 -5.83 35.04 -14.07
CA LEU A 278 -6.33 33.66 -14.08
C LEU A 278 -5.21 32.65 -14.36
N ALA A 279 -4.33 32.92 -15.32
CA ALA A 279 -3.22 32.04 -15.67
C ALA A 279 -2.25 31.85 -14.49
N LYS A 280 -1.79 32.95 -13.87
CA LYS A 280 -0.88 32.93 -12.72
C LYS A 280 -1.53 32.26 -11.50
N LEU A 281 -2.81 32.57 -11.23
CA LEU A 281 -3.57 31.96 -10.15
C LEU A 281 -3.72 30.45 -10.34
N ASN A 282 -4.20 30.02 -11.52
CA ASN A 282 -4.35 28.60 -11.84
C ASN A 282 -3.01 27.86 -11.83
N PHE A 283 -1.92 28.49 -12.31
CA PHE A 283 -0.58 27.90 -12.24
C PHE A 283 -0.21 27.54 -10.80
N ASN A 284 -0.38 28.47 -9.85
CA ASN A 284 -0.04 28.27 -8.45
C ASN A 284 -0.96 27.25 -7.74
N MET A 285 -2.24 27.18 -8.10
CA MET A 285 -3.18 26.18 -7.58
C MET A 285 -2.87 24.76 -8.08
N VAL A 286 -2.50 24.64 -9.36
CA VAL A 286 -2.03 23.36 -9.93
C VAL A 286 -0.68 22.97 -9.34
N GLN A 287 0.23 23.93 -9.09
CA GLN A 287 1.50 23.69 -8.41
C GLN A 287 1.28 23.18 -6.97
N ALA A 288 0.33 23.75 -6.23
CA ALA A 288 -0.04 23.26 -4.90
C ALA A 288 -0.53 21.80 -4.93
N THR A 289 -1.20 21.40 -6.02
CA THR A 289 -1.62 20.01 -6.28
C THR A 289 -0.39 19.14 -6.55
N HIS A 290 0.51 19.57 -7.43
CA HIS A 290 1.75 18.84 -7.73
C HIS A 290 2.65 18.65 -6.48
N GLN A 291 2.76 19.66 -5.61
CA GLN A 291 3.47 19.55 -4.33
C GLN A 291 2.80 18.55 -3.36
N LYS A 292 1.48 18.39 -3.40
CA LYS A 292 0.78 17.37 -2.63
C LYS A 292 1.08 15.97 -3.18
N ASP A 293 1.01 15.79 -4.50
CA ASP A 293 1.27 14.52 -5.16
C ASP A 293 2.75 14.08 -4.96
N LEU A 294 3.72 14.99 -5.11
CA LEU A 294 5.13 14.74 -4.83
C LEU A 294 5.38 14.31 -3.38
N ARG A 295 4.69 14.90 -2.39
CA ARG A 295 4.76 14.48 -0.99
C ARG A 295 4.08 13.14 -0.70
N ASN A 296 3.14 12.71 -1.55
CA ASN A 296 2.63 11.34 -1.49
C ASN A 296 3.70 10.37 -2.01
N MET A 297 4.39 10.72 -3.10
CA MET A 297 5.46 9.91 -3.69
C MET A 297 6.71 9.84 -2.81
N SER A 298 7.12 10.91 -2.14
CA SER A 298 8.23 10.89 -1.16
C SER A 298 7.95 9.93 -0.01
N ARG A 299 6.76 9.98 0.58
CA ARG A 299 6.37 9.04 1.64
C ARG A 299 6.26 7.60 1.13
N TRP A 300 5.74 7.38 -0.08
CA TRP A 300 5.74 6.05 -0.70
C TRP A 300 7.16 5.50 -0.88
N TRP A 301 8.07 6.30 -1.43
CA TRP A 301 9.45 5.91 -1.71
C TRP A 301 10.25 5.60 -0.44
N ARG A 302 10.16 6.47 0.57
CA ARG A 302 10.76 6.26 1.90
C ARG A 302 10.22 4.97 2.55
N ASN A 303 8.90 4.75 2.50
CA ASN A 303 8.27 3.55 3.07
C ASN A 303 8.69 2.28 2.31
N LEU A 304 8.78 2.35 0.98
CA LEU A 304 9.22 1.23 0.14
C LEU A 304 10.66 0.83 0.50
N GLY A 305 11.56 1.82 0.66
CA GLY A 305 12.90 1.65 1.24
C GLY A 305 13.91 0.97 0.32
N VAL A 306 13.59 0.79 -0.96
CA VAL A 306 14.45 0.12 -1.95
C VAL A 306 15.75 0.86 -2.23
N ALA A 307 15.74 2.20 -2.24
CA ALA A 307 16.94 3.01 -2.45
C ALA A 307 18.07 2.70 -1.44
N MET A 308 17.72 2.41 -0.18
CA MET A 308 18.70 2.03 0.85
C MET A 308 19.26 0.61 0.68
N LYS A 309 18.54 -0.28 -0.04
CA LYS A 309 18.91 -1.68 -0.27
C LYS A 309 19.56 -1.92 -1.64
N LEU A 310 19.28 -1.05 -2.60
CA LEU A 310 19.79 -1.07 -3.97
C LEU A 310 20.67 0.17 -4.21
N ASN A 311 21.66 0.38 -3.34
CA ASN A 311 22.53 1.56 -3.33
C ASN A 311 23.45 1.72 -4.55
N PHE A 312 23.46 0.74 -5.47
CA PHE A 312 24.11 0.84 -6.77
C PHE A 312 23.23 1.57 -7.81
N ALA A 313 21.92 1.68 -7.57
CA ALA A 313 20.96 2.30 -8.48
C ALA A 313 20.70 3.78 -8.16
N ARG A 314 20.24 4.53 -9.15
CA ARG A 314 19.90 5.97 -9.08
C ARG A 314 18.68 6.21 -8.19
N ASP A 315 18.83 7.12 -7.22
CA ASP A 315 17.71 7.71 -6.47
C ASP A 315 17.35 9.08 -7.09
N ARG A 316 16.22 9.15 -7.82
CA ARG A 316 15.83 10.30 -8.67
C ARG A 316 14.32 10.56 -8.59
N LEU A 317 13.75 10.49 -7.39
CA LEU A 317 12.31 10.56 -7.18
C LEU A 317 11.69 11.89 -7.69
N VAL A 318 12.41 13.01 -7.51
CA VAL A 318 11.87 14.35 -7.82
C VAL A 318 11.90 14.61 -9.32
N GLU A 319 12.94 14.18 -10.01
CA GLU A 319 13.09 14.15 -11.46
C GLU A 319 12.04 13.23 -12.09
N SER A 320 11.84 12.05 -11.48
CA SER A 320 10.80 11.10 -11.88
C SER A 320 9.40 11.70 -11.80
N PHE A 321 9.15 12.51 -10.77
CA PHE A 321 7.90 13.24 -10.63
C PHE A 321 7.79 14.41 -11.62
N LEU A 322 8.88 15.15 -11.89
CA LEU A 322 8.90 16.21 -12.91
C LEU A 322 8.47 15.68 -14.28
N TRP A 323 9.00 14.53 -14.69
CA TRP A 323 8.65 13.91 -15.96
C TRP A 323 7.20 13.41 -15.98
N SER A 324 6.74 12.76 -14.89
CA SER A 324 5.34 12.34 -14.71
C SER A 324 4.35 13.52 -14.77
N MET A 325 4.75 14.67 -14.21
CA MET A 325 3.99 15.92 -14.26
C MET A 325 3.95 16.51 -15.68
N GLY A 326 5.04 16.44 -16.44
CA GLY A 326 5.06 16.87 -17.84
C GLY A 326 4.12 16.09 -18.75
N ILE A 327 3.92 14.79 -18.48
CA ILE A 327 2.96 13.93 -19.17
C ILE A 327 1.51 14.28 -18.78
N ALA A 328 1.24 14.37 -17.47
CA ALA A 328 -0.11 14.53 -16.90
C ALA A 328 -0.21 15.82 -16.06
N VAL A 329 -0.31 16.96 -16.74
CA VAL A 329 -0.18 18.31 -16.13
C VAL A 329 -1.41 18.67 -15.27
N GLU A 330 -2.61 18.38 -15.75
CA GLU A 330 -3.87 18.91 -15.22
C GLU A 330 -4.22 18.31 -13.85
N PRO A 331 -4.81 19.09 -12.92
CA PRO A 331 -4.90 18.71 -11.52
C PRO A 331 -5.67 17.41 -11.28
N GLN A 332 -6.70 17.10 -12.09
CA GLN A 332 -7.49 15.87 -12.00
C GLN A 332 -6.68 14.58 -12.20
N TYR A 333 -5.51 14.63 -12.85
CA TYR A 333 -4.69 13.45 -13.17
C TYR A 333 -3.67 13.10 -12.07
N GLY A 334 -3.94 13.42 -10.81
CA GLY A 334 -3.07 13.10 -9.67
C GLY A 334 -2.67 11.62 -9.59
N ARG A 335 -3.64 10.70 -9.72
CA ARG A 335 -3.36 9.25 -9.77
C ARG A 335 -2.43 8.87 -10.93
N CYS A 336 -2.55 9.53 -12.08
CA CYS A 336 -1.66 9.30 -13.22
C CYS A 336 -0.23 9.75 -12.89
N ARG A 337 -0.04 10.96 -12.36
CA ARG A 337 1.29 11.43 -11.91
C ARG A 337 1.91 10.50 -10.88
N GLU A 338 1.14 10.05 -9.89
CA GLU A 338 1.62 9.11 -8.88
C GLU A 338 2.02 7.76 -9.49
N TRP A 339 1.18 7.18 -10.35
CA TRP A 339 1.48 5.91 -11.02
C TRP A 339 2.71 6.01 -11.92
N LEU A 340 2.83 7.06 -12.73
CA LEU A 340 4.00 7.27 -13.60
C LEU A 340 5.28 7.53 -12.80
N THR A 341 5.19 8.19 -11.64
CA THR A 341 6.36 8.38 -10.75
C THR A 341 6.81 7.03 -10.18
N LYS A 342 5.87 6.18 -9.75
CA LYS A 342 6.18 4.80 -9.30
C LYS A 342 6.86 3.99 -10.42
N VAL A 343 6.26 4.00 -11.63
CA VAL A 343 6.81 3.33 -12.83
C VAL A 343 8.22 3.79 -13.14
N MET A 344 8.47 5.11 -13.11
CA MET A 344 9.78 5.68 -13.42
C MET A 344 10.89 5.16 -12.53
N ASN A 345 10.67 5.16 -11.21
CA ASN A 345 11.68 4.71 -10.27
C ASN A 345 12.00 3.22 -10.44
N PHE A 346 11.03 2.40 -10.83
CA PHE A 346 11.29 1.00 -11.22
C PHE A 346 12.03 0.88 -12.54
N VAL A 347 11.68 1.67 -13.57
CA VAL A 347 12.44 1.71 -14.82
C VAL A 347 13.91 2.02 -14.53
N LEU A 348 14.22 3.06 -13.73
CA LEU A 348 15.60 3.43 -13.40
C LEU A 348 16.35 2.35 -12.62
N ILE A 349 15.73 1.73 -11.61
CA ILE A 349 16.36 0.61 -10.89
C ILE A 349 16.63 -0.57 -11.83
N ILE A 350 15.70 -0.89 -12.73
CA ILE A 350 15.84 -2.02 -13.65
C ILE A 350 16.90 -1.70 -14.71
N ASP A 351 16.95 -0.47 -15.21
CA ASP A 351 18.01 0.04 -16.08
C ASP A 351 19.39 -0.22 -15.46
N ASP A 352 19.62 0.29 -14.23
CA ASP A 352 20.86 0.10 -13.45
C ASP A 352 21.19 -1.37 -13.11
N ILE A 353 20.18 -2.24 -13.07
CA ILE A 353 20.39 -3.69 -12.92
C ILE A 353 20.94 -4.28 -14.23
N TYR A 354 20.47 -3.83 -15.40
CA TYR A 354 20.80 -4.43 -16.70
C TYR A 354 22.09 -3.90 -17.34
N ASP A 355 22.42 -2.62 -17.18
CA ASP A 355 23.59 -1.99 -17.83
C ASP A 355 24.86 -1.98 -16.95
N VAL A 356 24.68 -1.82 -15.62
CA VAL A 356 25.75 -1.63 -14.63
C VAL A 356 25.93 -2.84 -13.71
N TYR A 357 24.89 -3.34 -13.05
CA TYR A 357 25.10 -4.22 -11.88
C TYR A 357 25.03 -5.73 -12.15
N GLY A 358 24.05 -6.23 -12.89
CA GLY A 358 23.76 -7.66 -13.04
C GLY A 358 24.75 -8.42 -13.93
N SER A 359 24.98 -9.71 -13.64
CA SER A 359 25.62 -10.61 -14.62
C SER A 359 24.60 -11.12 -15.63
N LEU A 360 25.02 -11.48 -16.84
CA LEU A 360 24.09 -11.91 -17.89
C LEU A 360 23.20 -13.10 -17.44
N GLU A 361 23.74 -14.03 -16.66
CA GLU A 361 23.00 -15.17 -16.10
C GLU A 361 21.95 -14.72 -15.07
N GLU A 362 22.26 -13.73 -14.24
CA GLU A 362 21.30 -13.13 -13.29
C GLU A 362 20.18 -12.39 -14.06
N LEU A 363 20.52 -11.66 -15.14
CA LEU A 363 19.57 -10.94 -15.98
C LEU A 363 18.60 -11.89 -16.72
N GLU A 364 19.08 -13.03 -17.20
CA GLU A 364 18.21 -14.05 -17.79
C GLU A 364 17.21 -14.62 -16.76
N LEU A 365 17.64 -14.86 -15.52
CA LEU A 365 16.76 -15.30 -14.43
C LEU A 365 15.73 -14.21 -14.05
N PHE A 366 16.13 -12.94 -13.99
CA PHE A 366 15.23 -11.83 -13.69
C PHE A 366 14.19 -11.62 -14.80
N THR A 367 14.62 -11.71 -16.06
CA THR A 367 13.72 -11.64 -17.23
C THR A 367 12.67 -12.75 -17.17
N ASP A 368 13.09 -13.99 -16.90
CA ASP A 368 12.19 -15.15 -16.76
C ASP A 368 11.17 -14.98 -15.61
N ALA A 369 11.60 -14.41 -14.48
CA ALA A 369 10.74 -14.14 -13.34
C ALA A 369 9.67 -13.07 -13.65
N VAL A 370 10.04 -11.97 -14.32
CA VAL A 370 9.09 -10.91 -14.70
C VAL A 370 8.18 -11.38 -15.84
N GLU A 371 8.68 -12.10 -16.84
CA GLU A 371 7.84 -12.67 -17.91
C GLU A 371 6.77 -13.62 -17.35
N LYS A 372 7.14 -14.51 -16.43
CA LYS A 372 6.19 -15.42 -15.78
C LYS A 372 5.28 -14.70 -14.80
N TRP A 373 5.73 -13.58 -14.24
CA TRP A 373 5.06 -12.81 -13.19
C TRP A 373 4.67 -13.70 -12.00
N ASP A 374 5.61 -14.53 -11.55
CA ASP A 374 5.40 -15.59 -10.56
C ASP A 374 6.40 -15.45 -9.39
N THR A 375 5.90 -15.35 -8.16
CA THR A 375 6.74 -15.23 -6.96
C THR A 375 7.56 -16.48 -6.68
N LYS A 376 7.23 -17.65 -7.25
CA LYS A 376 8.05 -18.87 -7.13
C LYS A 376 9.31 -18.82 -8.01
N ALA A 377 9.29 -18.07 -9.12
CA ALA A 377 10.48 -17.87 -9.95
C ALA A 377 11.56 -17.08 -9.19
N MET A 378 11.15 -16.23 -8.23
CA MET A 378 12.03 -15.44 -7.37
C MET A 378 12.99 -16.29 -6.53
N GLU A 379 12.66 -17.55 -6.20
CA GLU A 379 13.51 -18.40 -5.34
C GLU A 379 14.96 -18.45 -5.81
N LYS A 380 15.17 -18.46 -7.13
CA LYS A 380 16.47 -18.54 -7.82
C LYS A 380 17.24 -17.22 -7.96
N LEU A 381 16.59 -16.08 -7.72
CA LEU A 381 17.19 -14.76 -7.91
C LEU A 381 18.19 -14.42 -6.79
N PRO A 382 19.25 -13.64 -7.07
CA PRO A 382 20.08 -13.05 -6.01
C PRO A 382 19.25 -12.05 -5.18
N TYR A 383 19.64 -11.84 -3.91
CA TYR A 383 18.86 -11.07 -2.94
C TYR A 383 18.41 -9.67 -3.45
N TYR A 384 19.31 -8.92 -4.10
CA TYR A 384 19.00 -7.58 -4.61
C TYR A 384 17.89 -7.61 -5.69
N MET A 385 17.90 -8.64 -6.55
CA MET A 385 16.82 -8.87 -7.52
C MET A 385 15.53 -9.32 -6.86
N LYS A 386 15.56 -10.07 -5.74
CA LYS A 386 14.33 -10.40 -4.98
C LYS A 386 13.64 -9.13 -4.45
N ILE A 387 14.43 -8.20 -3.91
CA ILE A 387 13.96 -6.89 -3.44
C ILE A 387 13.35 -6.08 -4.59
N CYS A 388 14.05 -5.95 -5.73
CA CYS A 388 13.53 -5.24 -6.90
C CYS A 388 12.25 -5.89 -7.44
N PHE A 389 12.25 -7.23 -7.60
CA PHE A 389 11.12 -7.98 -8.14
C PHE A 389 9.87 -7.81 -7.28
N LEU A 390 9.94 -8.05 -5.96
CA LEU A 390 8.78 -7.92 -5.09
C LEU A 390 8.26 -6.48 -4.98
N ALA A 391 9.14 -5.49 -4.99
CA ALA A 391 8.74 -4.09 -4.97
C ALA A 391 7.95 -3.71 -6.25
N LEU A 392 8.45 -4.10 -7.42
CA LEU A 392 7.77 -3.95 -8.72
C LEU A 392 6.44 -4.72 -8.75
N TYR A 393 6.49 -5.98 -8.30
CA TYR A 393 5.37 -6.91 -8.30
C TYR A 393 4.22 -6.40 -7.43
N ASN A 394 4.50 -6.08 -6.16
CA ASN A 394 3.50 -5.57 -5.22
C ASN A 394 2.90 -4.24 -5.71
N THR A 395 3.73 -3.32 -6.20
CA THR A 395 3.25 -2.02 -6.69
C THR A 395 2.33 -2.17 -7.90
N THR A 396 2.67 -3.04 -8.85
CA THR A 396 1.85 -3.25 -10.07
C THR A 396 0.56 -4.02 -9.77
N ASN A 397 0.59 -4.97 -8.83
CA ASN A 397 -0.62 -5.68 -8.37
C ASN A 397 -1.53 -4.76 -7.51
N GLU A 398 -0.99 -3.82 -6.74
CA GLU A 398 -1.76 -2.76 -6.07
C GLU A 398 -2.51 -1.91 -7.12
N MET A 399 -1.81 -1.43 -8.14
CA MET A 399 -2.40 -0.66 -9.25
C MET A 399 -3.55 -1.40 -9.95
N ALA A 400 -3.36 -2.68 -10.26
CA ALA A 400 -4.39 -3.50 -10.88
C ALA A 400 -5.60 -3.72 -9.95
N PHE A 401 -5.36 -3.99 -8.67
CA PHE A 401 -6.41 -4.18 -7.66
C PHE A 401 -7.24 -2.90 -7.44
N GLU A 402 -6.61 -1.71 -7.43
CA GLU A 402 -7.33 -0.44 -7.37
C GLU A 402 -8.31 -0.28 -8.53
N THR A 403 -7.89 -0.59 -9.76
CA THR A 403 -8.77 -0.52 -10.94
C THR A 403 -9.88 -1.55 -10.91
N LEU A 404 -9.59 -2.82 -10.54
CA LEU A 404 -10.61 -3.86 -10.43
C LEU A 404 -11.70 -3.47 -9.41
N LYS A 405 -11.30 -2.99 -8.24
CA LYS A 405 -12.21 -2.56 -7.17
C LYS A 405 -13.06 -1.36 -7.58
N GLU A 406 -12.49 -0.37 -8.25
CA GLU A 406 -13.20 0.86 -8.62
C GLU A 406 -14.07 0.72 -9.87
N GLN A 407 -13.57 0.05 -10.91
CA GLN A 407 -14.14 0.04 -12.26
C GLN A 407 -14.60 -1.34 -12.73
N GLY A 408 -14.31 -2.42 -11.99
CA GLY A 408 -14.68 -3.79 -12.36
C GLY A 408 -13.72 -4.48 -13.33
N TRP A 409 -12.65 -3.81 -13.77
CA TRP A 409 -11.72 -4.31 -14.80
C TRP A 409 -10.43 -4.88 -14.21
N ASP A 410 -10.10 -6.11 -14.57
CA ASP A 410 -8.76 -6.67 -14.38
C ASP A 410 -7.83 -6.15 -15.47
N ILE A 411 -6.89 -5.31 -15.08
CA ILE A 411 -5.90 -4.70 -15.98
C ILE A 411 -4.50 -5.34 -15.83
N LEU A 412 -4.31 -6.28 -14.90
CA LEU A 412 -3.01 -6.86 -14.61
C LEU A 412 -2.32 -7.43 -15.86
N PRO A 413 -3.01 -8.18 -16.77
CA PRO A 413 -2.39 -8.72 -17.97
C PRO A 413 -1.77 -7.67 -18.90
N TYR A 414 -2.30 -6.44 -18.91
CA TYR A 414 -1.79 -5.35 -19.73
C TYR A 414 -0.52 -4.75 -19.13
N LEU A 415 -0.52 -4.52 -17.81
CA LEU A 415 0.64 -3.97 -17.11
C LEU A 415 1.83 -4.95 -17.15
N THR A 416 1.59 -6.24 -16.90
CA THR A 416 2.65 -7.26 -16.87
C THR A 416 3.23 -7.55 -18.26
N LYS A 417 2.39 -7.59 -19.31
CA LYS A 417 2.84 -7.67 -20.71
C LYS A 417 3.75 -6.48 -21.07
N SER A 418 3.42 -5.29 -20.59
CA SER A 418 4.22 -4.08 -20.84
C SER A 418 5.59 -4.16 -20.15
N TRP A 419 5.63 -4.54 -18.86
CA TRP A 419 6.89 -4.78 -18.15
C TRP A 419 7.74 -5.88 -18.80
N ALA A 420 7.14 -7.01 -19.18
CA ALA A 420 7.84 -8.12 -19.82
C ALA A 420 8.46 -7.71 -21.17
N ASN A 421 7.77 -6.87 -21.97
CA ASN A 421 8.31 -6.37 -23.24
C ASN A 421 9.52 -5.44 -23.02
N PHE A 422 9.44 -4.51 -22.06
CA PHE A 422 10.56 -3.62 -21.70
C PHE A 422 11.79 -4.41 -21.25
N ILE A 423 11.63 -5.34 -20.29
CA ILE A 423 12.77 -6.08 -19.71
C ILE A 423 13.39 -7.05 -20.73
N LYS A 424 12.61 -7.64 -21.64
CA LYS A 424 13.16 -8.41 -22.76
C LYS A 424 14.02 -7.55 -23.69
N ALA A 425 13.61 -6.31 -23.95
CA ALA A 425 14.40 -5.37 -24.76
C ALA A 425 15.70 -4.97 -24.05
N MET A 426 15.67 -4.76 -22.73
CA MET A 426 16.88 -4.56 -21.91
C MET A 426 17.81 -5.78 -21.95
N LEU A 427 17.28 -7.01 -21.90
CA LEU A 427 18.09 -8.23 -22.01
C LEU A 427 18.80 -8.35 -23.38
N VAL A 428 18.17 -7.88 -24.45
CA VAL A 428 18.79 -7.83 -25.80
C VAL A 428 19.99 -6.87 -25.81
N GLU A 429 19.82 -5.67 -25.23
CA GLU A 429 20.90 -4.68 -25.12
C GLU A 429 22.05 -5.16 -24.22
N ALA A 430 21.73 -5.77 -23.07
CA ALA A 430 22.73 -6.40 -22.20
C ALA A 430 23.50 -7.54 -22.91
N LYS A 431 22.83 -8.31 -23.79
CA LYS A 431 23.47 -9.35 -24.60
C LYS A 431 24.40 -8.76 -25.67
N TRP A 432 24.01 -7.68 -26.33
CA TRP A 432 24.87 -6.94 -27.26
C TRP A 432 26.11 -6.41 -26.53
N CYS A 433 25.93 -5.78 -25.36
CA CYS A 433 26.99 -5.24 -24.51
C CYS A 433 27.99 -6.32 -24.06
N ASN A 434 27.49 -7.45 -23.52
CA ASN A 434 28.34 -8.56 -23.10
C ASN A 434 29.11 -9.24 -24.26
N GLN A 435 28.59 -9.17 -25.49
CA GLN A 435 29.24 -9.74 -26.68
C GLN A 435 30.16 -8.76 -27.42
N GLY A 436 30.17 -7.47 -27.06
CA GLY A 436 30.81 -6.42 -27.84
C GLY A 436 30.18 -6.23 -29.24
N TYR A 437 28.93 -6.66 -29.41
CA TYR A 437 28.19 -6.52 -30.65
C TYR A 437 27.58 -5.12 -30.75
N THR A 438 27.68 -4.49 -31.92
CA THR A 438 26.93 -3.28 -32.22
C THR A 438 25.95 -3.62 -33.35
N PRO A 439 24.63 -3.50 -33.13
CA PRO A 439 23.61 -3.73 -34.15
C PRO A 439 23.66 -2.68 -35.27
N SER A 440 22.93 -2.95 -36.36
CA SER A 440 22.58 -1.89 -37.32
C SER A 440 21.69 -0.84 -36.65
N LEU A 441 21.63 0.39 -37.17
CA LEU A 441 20.75 1.44 -36.64
C LEU A 441 19.29 1.00 -36.61
N LYS A 442 18.84 0.27 -37.65
CA LYS A 442 17.47 -0.24 -37.70
C LYS A 442 17.21 -1.29 -36.62
N GLU A 443 18.08 -2.29 -36.50
CA GLU A 443 17.98 -3.34 -35.49
C GLU A 443 18.03 -2.77 -34.06
N TYR A 444 18.89 -1.78 -33.83
CA TYR A 444 18.91 -1.02 -32.59
C TYR A 444 17.56 -0.36 -32.32
N LEU A 445 17.03 0.43 -33.27
CA LEU A 445 15.78 1.18 -33.06
C LEU A 445 14.54 0.29 -32.96
N ASP A 446 14.50 -0.86 -33.66
CA ASP A 446 13.41 -1.85 -33.56
C ASP A 446 13.30 -2.45 -32.14
N ASN A 447 14.41 -2.50 -31.37
CA ASN A 447 14.44 -2.81 -29.93
C ASN A 447 14.30 -1.54 -29.04
N GLY A 448 14.96 -0.46 -29.45
CA GLY A 448 15.24 0.75 -28.67
C GLY A 448 14.00 1.52 -28.21
N TRP A 449 12.90 1.44 -28.97
CA TRP A 449 11.62 2.05 -28.57
C TRP A 449 10.91 1.27 -27.45
N LEU A 450 11.24 -0.01 -27.25
CA LEU A 450 10.78 -0.80 -26.11
C LEU A 450 11.69 -0.60 -24.89
N SER A 451 13.01 -0.69 -25.07
CA SER A 451 13.99 -0.47 -24.00
C SER A 451 14.00 0.95 -23.46
N SER A 452 13.52 1.94 -24.21
CA SER A 452 13.31 3.29 -23.65
C SER A 452 12.28 3.31 -22.52
N SER A 453 11.43 2.29 -22.36
CA SER A 453 10.26 2.23 -21.45
C SER A 453 9.06 3.11 -21.81
N GLY A 454 9.11 3.90 -22.91
CA GLY A 454 8.00 4.80 -23.28
C GLY A 454 6.64 4.11 -23.40
N SER A 455 6.61 2.86 -23.86
CA SER A 455 5.39 2.05 -23.92
C SER A 455 4.83 1.70 -22.54
N VAL A 456 5.69 1.50 -21.54
CA VAL A 456 5.33 1.26 -20.13
C VAL A 456 4.62 2.46 -19.54
N PHE A 457 5.14 3.67 -19.78
CA PHE A 457 4.50 4.92 -19.37
C PHE A 457 3.09 5.05 -19.94
N LEU A 458 2.91 4.84 -21.24
CA LEU A 458 1.63 5.06 -21.90
C LEU A 458 0.57 4.02 -21.49
N VAL A 459 0.95 2.74 -21.33
CA VAL A 459 0.03 1.71 -20.83
C VAL A 459 -0.43 2.02 -19.40
N HIS A 460 0.47 2.43 -18.51
CA HIS A 460 0.09 2.79 -17.14
C HIS A 460 -0.72 4.10 -17.08
N ALA A 461 -0.37 5.10 -17.89
CA ALA A 461 -1.12 6.36 -18.00
C ALA A 461 -2.57 6.15 -18.44
N PHE A 462 -2.79 5.26 -19.42
CA PHE A 462 -4.12 4.93 -19.92
C PHE A 462 -5.06 4.50 -18.79
N PHE A 463 -4.67 3.46 -18.03
CA PHE A 463 -5.49 2.94 -16.95
C PHE A 463 -5.59 3.86 -15.73
N ALA A 464 -4.54 4.65 -15.44
CA ALA A 464 -4.54 5.59 -14.31
C ALA A 464 -5.56 6.74 -14.47
N THR A 465 -5.94 7.08 -15.70
CA THR A 465 -6.88 8.18 -15.98
C THR A 465 -8.36 7.83 -15.86
N LYS A 466 -8.71 6.60 -15.41
CA LYS A 466 -10.09 6.14 -15.15
C LYS A 466 -11.06 6.29 -16.34
N GLN A 467 -10.55 6.12 -17.56
CA GLN A 467 -11.34 6.23 -18.78
C GLN A 467 -12.24 5.00 -18.99
N ASN A 468 -13.30 5.16 -19.79
CA ASN A 468 -14.18 4.04 -20.12
C ASN A 468 -13.46 3.03 -21.04
N ILE A 469 -13.17 1.84 -20.53
CA ILE A 469 -12.40 0.80 -21.21
C ILE A 469 -13.25 0.13 -22.30
N ARG A 470 -12.79 0.20 -23.55
CA ARG A 470 -13.42 -0.40 -24.73
C ARG A 470 -12.51 -1.45 -25.38
N THR A 471 -13.09 -2.48 -25.98
CA THR A 471 -12.36 -3.59 -26.61
C THR A 471 -11.42 -3.14 -27.74
N ASP A 472 -11.84 -2.19 -28.57
CA ASP A 472 -11.02 -1.67 -29.68
C ASP A 472 -9.82 -0.86 -29.18
N VAL A 473 -10.00 -0.12 -28.07
CA VAL A 473 -8.93 0.59 -27.39
C VAL A 473 -7.93 -0.38 -26.75
N LEU A 474 -8.40 -1.47 -26.12
CA LEU A 474 -7.52 -2.52 -25.59
C LEU A 474 -6.70 -3.21 -26.69
N GLN A 475 -7.32 -3.50 -27.84
CA GLN A 475 -6.62 -4.04 -29.01
C GLN A 475 -5.56 -3.06 -29.55
N ALA A 476 -5.84 -1.75 -29.55
CA ALA A 476 -4.87 -0.73 -29.97
C ALA A 476 -3.66 -0.63 -29.02
N LEU A 477 -3.86 -0.82 -27.71
CA LEU A 477 -2.76 -0.95 -26.74
C LEU A 477 -1.97 -2.24 -26.96
N GLU A 478 -2.64 -3.39 -27.09
CA GLU A 478 -1.98 -4.70 -27.25
C GLU A 478 -1.14 -4.82 -28.52
N ASN A 479 -1.56 -4.15 -29.60
CA ASN A 479 -0.90 -4.12 -30.91
C ASN A 479 0.11 -2.98 -31.06
N ASN A 480 0.40 -2.21 -30.00
CA ASN A 480 1.31 -1.07 -30.01
C ASN A 480 0.98 -0.04 -31.11
N HIS A 481 -0.25 0.48 -31.11
CA HIS A 481 -0.73 1.49 -32.06
C HIS A 481 0.29 2.60 -32.32
N ASN A 482 0.40 3.07 -33.57
CA ASN A 482 1.47 3.97 -34.04
C ASN A 482 1.77 5.16 -33.12
N LEU A 483 0.75 5.76 -32.48
CA LEU A 483 0.93 6.81 -31.47
C LEU A 483 1.86 6.39 -30.30
N LEU A 484 1.65 5.19 -29.73
CA LEU A 484 2.48 4.66 -28.64
C LEU A 484 3.91 4.39 -29.12
N TYR A 485 4.04 3.76 -30.29
CA TYR A 485 5.34 3.52 -30.93
C TYR A 485 6.10 4.83 -31.16
N CYS A 486 5.48 5.82 -31.79
CA CYS A 486 6.14 7.08 -32.14
C CYS A 486 6.54 7.88 -30.90
N ALA A 487 5.70 7.94 -29.86
CA ALA A 487 6.06 8.64 -28.62
C ALA A 487 7.20 7.93 -27.85
N SER A 488 7.24 6.60 -27.89
CA SER A 488 8.34 5.81 -27.28
C SER A 488 9.65 5.93 -28.07
N MET A 489 9.55 5.99 -29.40
CA MET A 489 10.67 6.26 -30.31
C MET A 489 11.20 7.69 -30.12
N MET A 490 10.32 8.68 -30.03
CA MET A 490 10.67 10.07 -29.70
C MET A 490 11.45 10.17 -28.40
N PHE A 491 11.04 9.41 -27.40
CA PHE A 491 11.77 9.34 -26.13
C PHE A 491 13.16 8.68 -26.32
N ARG A 492 13.26 7.50 -26.95
CA ARG A 492 14.56 6.86 -27.28
C ARG A 492 15.52 7.84 -27.98
N LEU A 493 15.09 8.45 -29.08
CA LEU A 493 15.92 9.35 -29.88
C LEU A 493 16.32 10.63 -29.10
N SER A 494 15.48 11.12 -28.18
CA SER A 494 15.79 12.27 -27.33
C SER A 494 16.84 11.91 -26.26
N ASN A 495 16.72 10.74 -25.65
CA ASN A 495 17.67 10.20 -24.67
C ASN A 495 19.04 10.01 -25.32
N ASP A 496 19.16 9.22 -26.39
CA ASP A 496 20.42 8.96 -27.09
C ASP A 496 21.16 10.24 -27.52
N LEU A 497 20.44 11.29 -27.93
CA LEU A 497 21.04 12.59 -28.28
C LEU A 497 21.72 13.25 -27.09
N ALA A 498 21.24 13.05 -25.87
CA ALA A 498 21.79 13.62 -24.65
C ALA A 498 22.85 12.73 -23.99
N THR A 499 22.66 11.41 -23.98
CA THR A 499 23.42 10.48 -23.14
C THR A 499 24.54 9.73 -23.85
N SER A 500 24.46 9.54 -25.17
CA SER A 500 25.34 8.63 -25.94
C SER A 500 26.85 8.79 -25.70
N SER A 501 27.36 10.00 -25.45
CA SER A 501 28.79 10.21 -25.19
C SER A 501 29.19 9.67 -23.80
N ALA A 502 28.34 9.87 -22.79
CA ALA A 502 28.60 9.44 -21.43
C ALA A 502 28.35 7.94 -21.22
N GLU A 503 27.42 7.35 -21.97
CA GLU A 503 27.18 5.89 -22.01
C GLU A 503 28.39 5.14 -22.61
N LEU A 504 28.91 5.65 -23.73
CA LEU A 504 30.11 5.10 -24.39
C LEU A 504 31.35 5.17 -23.48
N GLU A 505 31.53 6.26 -22.72
CA GLU A 505 32.61 6.40 -21.72
C GLU A 505 32.50 5.39 -20.56
N ARG A 506 31.27 4.97 -20.20
CA ARG A 506 31.01 3.96 -19.15
C ARG A 506 31.14 2.52 -19.66
N GLY A 507 31.35 2.33 -20.97
CA GLY A 507 31.55 1.02 -21.59
C GLY A 507 30.27 0.36 -22.12
N ASP A 508 29.21 1.15 -22.38
CA ASP A 508 28.11 0.66 -23.20
C ASP A 508 28.42 0.73 -24.72
N VAL A 509 27.80 -0.12 -25.53
CA VAL A 509 28.23 -0.44 -26.90
C VAL A 509 27.28 0.00 -28.01
N ALA A 510 26.07 0.46 -27.69
CA ALA A 510 25.04 0.73 -28.68
C ALA A 510 24.08 1.87 -28.28
N SER A 511 24.20 3.00 -28.99
CA SER A 511 23.20 4.08 -29.06
C SER A 511 22.87 4.33 -30.54
N SER A 512 21.75 4.98 -30.87
CA SER A 512 21.44 5.32 -32.28
C SER A 512 22.54 6.15 -32.96
N ILE A 513 23.22 7.03 -32.21
CA ILE A 513 24.38 7.78 -32.67
C ILE A 513 25.55 6.84 -33.02
N HIS A 514 25.93 5.95 -32.10
CA HIS A 514 27.06 5.04 -32.32
C HIS A 514 26.78 4.03 -33.44
N CYS A 515 25.58 3.45 -33.47
CA CYS A 515 25.13 2.52 -34.52
C CYS A 515 25.17 3.19 -35.89
N HIS A 516 24.66 4.43 -36.03
CA HIS A 516 24.72 5.15 -37.30
C HIS A 516 26.16 5.45 -37.74
N MET A 517 27.03 5.92 -36.82
CA MET A 517 28.45 6.17 -37.10
C MET A 517 29.14 4.90 -37.59
N LYS A 518 28.88 3.75 -36.95
CA LYS A 518 29.51 2.47 -37.29
C LYS A 518 29.00 1.87 -38.61
N GLU A 519 27.71 2.02 -38.89
CA GLU A 519 27.07 1.51 -40.11
C GLU A 519 27.47 2.32 -41.36
N THR A 520 27.64 3.64 -41.22
CA THR A 520 27.84 4.55 -42.36
C THR A 520 29.26 5.14 -42.47
N ASN A 521 30.09 5.00 -41.44
CA ASN A 521 31.34 5.75 -41.23
C ASN A 521 31.17 7.28 -41.14
N ALA A 522 29.96 7.76 -40.82
CA ALA A 522 29.69 9.17 -40.58
C ALA A 522 30.37 9.69 -39.30
N SER A 523 30.66 11.00 -39.26
CA SER A 523 31.09 11.67 -38.03
C SER A 523 29.95 11.76 -37.01
N GLU A 524 30.29 11.92 -35.73
CA GLU A 524 29.29 12.10 -34.65
C GLU A 524 28.34 13.26 -34.94
N LYS A 525 28.85 14.35 -35.54
CA LYS A 525 28.03 15.50 -35.94
C LYS A 525 26.98 15.13 -36.99
N GLU A 526 27.35 14.34 -37.99
CA GLU A 526 26.45 13.87 -39.04
C GLU A 526 25.44 12.85 -38.47
N ALA A 527 25.87 11.95 -37.59
CA ALA A 527 24.99 11.01 -36.90
C ALA A 527 23.95 11.72 -36.00
N ARG A 528 24.37 12.74 -35.24
CA ARG A 528 23.46 13.58 -34.44
C ARG A 528 22.45 14.33 -35.32
N GLU A 529 22.86 14.80 -36.50
CA GLU A 529 21.95 15.45 -37.44
C GLU A 529 20.98 14.45 -38.09
N HIS A 530 21.44 13.23 -38.39
CA HIS A 530 20.57 12.14 -38.86
C HIS A 530 19.50 11.79 -37.81
N VAL A 531 19.87 11.65 -36.53
CA VAL A 531 18.91 11.37 -35.45
C VAL A 531 17.92 12.53 -35.23
N ARG A 532 18.32 13.80 -35.41
CA ARG A 532 17.36 14.92 -35.48
C ARG A 532 16.38 14.79 -36.65
N GLY A 533 16.83 14.30 -37.80
CA GLY A 533 15.97 13.93 -38.93
C GLY A 533 14.95 12.85 -38.56
N LEU A 534 15.38 11.79 -37.88
CA LEU A 534 14.49 10.73 -37.38
C LEU A 534 13.45 11.25 -36.38
N ILE A 535 13.80 12.23 -35.54
CA ILE A 535 12.85 12.93 -34.67
C ILE A 535 11.78 13.67 -35.49
N VAL A 536 12.19 14.44 -36.52
CA VAL A 536 11.27 15.15 -37.42
C VAL A 536 10.30 14.18 -38.09
N ASP A 537 10.80 13.07 -38.63
CA ASP A 537 9.97 12.08 -39.32
C ASP A 537 9.07 11.28 -38.36
N THR A 538 9.54 10.99 -37.14
CA THR A 538 8.71 10.37 -36.09
C THR A 538 7.54 11.28 -35.68
N TRP A 539 7.76 12.60 -35.60
CA TRP A 539 6.68 13.57 -35.39
C TRP A 539 5.66 13.59 -36.54
N LYS A 540 6.09 13.51 -37.81
CA LYS A 540 5.16 13.42 -38.97
C LYS A 540 4.26 12.19 -38.88
N LYS A 541 4.86 11.02 -38.60
CA LYS A 541 4.14 9.76 -38.44
C LYS A 541 3.15 9.80 -37.26
N MET A 542 3.57 10.41 -36.15
CA MET A 542 2.72 10.59 -34.97
C MET A 542 1.54 11.52 -35.24
N ASN A 543 1.77 12.68 -35.87
CA ASN A 543 0.72 13.62 -36.28
C ASN A 543 -0.32 12.95 -37.18
N GLY A 544 0.12 12.21 -38.21
CA GLY A 544 -0.78 11.47 -39.11
C GLY A 544 -1.60 10.39 -38.40
N SER A 545 -1.09 9.81 -37.32
CA SER A 545 -1.75 8.75 -36.54
C SER A 545 -2.80 9.24 -35.53
N ILE A 546 -3.02 10.57 -35.42
CA ILE A 546 -4.04 11.14 -34.51
C ILE A 546 -5.45 10.94 -35.07
N CYS A 547 -5.63 11.14 -36.38
CA CYS A 547 -6.93 11.21 -37.03
C CYS A 547 -7.72 9.89 -36.97
N ASP A 548 -7.02 8.76 -37.14
CA ASP A 548 -7.59 7.41 -37.17
C ASP A 548 -7.55 6.71 -35.80
N SER A 549 -7.26 7.44 -34.72
CA SER A 549 -7.02 6.85 -33.41
C SER A 549 -8.32 6.43 -32.69
N PRO A 550 -8.36 5.23 -32.07
CA PRO A 550 -9.47 4.84 -31.19
C PRO A 550 -9.40 5.50 -29.79
N PHE A 551 -8.28 6.16 -29.45
CA PHE A 551 -8.09 6.84 -28.18
C PHE A 551 -8.85 8.18 -28.12
N ASN A 552 -9.18 8.65 -26.91
CA ASN A 552 -9.75 9.98 -26.74
C ASN A 552 -8.67 11.08 -26.64
N LEU A 553 -9.08 12.33 -26.83
CA LEU A 553 -8.19 13.49 -26.84
C LEU A 553 -7.34 13.63 -25.56
N PRO A 554 -7.86 13.42 -24.32
CA PRO A 554 -7.03 13.41 -23.12
C PRO A 554 -5.87 12.41 -23.15
N PHE A 555 -6.10 11.16 -23.61
CA PHE A 555 -5.00 10.19 -23.71
C PHE A 555 -4.04 10.53 -24.86
N ILE A 556 -4.54 10.97 -26.01
CA ILE A 556 -3.70 11.44 -27.13
C ILE A 556 -2.79 12.58 -26.66
N ASN A 557 -3.30 13.53 -25.89
CA ASN A 557 -2.50 14.62 -25.30
C ASN A 557 -1.40 14.09 -24.37
N MET A 558 -1.66 13.06 -23.55
CA MET A 558 -0.62 12.41 -22.74
C MET A 558 0.44 11.72 -23.60
N VAL A 559 0.07 11.08 -24.71
CA VAL A 559 1.01 10.48 -25.67
C VAL A 559 1.92 11.54 -26.28
N LEU A 560 1.35 12.66 -26.76
CA LEU A 560 2.13 13.79 -27.27
C LEU A 560 3.00 14.42 -26.18
N ASN A 561 2.49 14.51 -24.95
CA ASN A 561 3.21 15.08 -23.81
C ASN A 561 4.38 14.20 -23.35
N LEU A 562 4.36 12.88 -23.54
CA LEU A 562 5.56 12.03 -23.35
C LEU A 562 6.69 12.47 -24.28
N ALA A 563 6.43 12.60 -25.59
CA ALA A 563 7.42 13.04 -26.57
C ALA A 563 7.94 14.46 -26.27
N ARG A 564 7.04 15.39 -25.92
CA ARG A 564 7.38 16.76 -25.50
C ARG A 564 8.23 16.82 -24.23
N THR A 565 7.94 15.96 -23.26
CA THR A 565 8.66 15.96 -21.98
C THR A 565 10.02 15.28 -22.11
N ALA A 566 10.16 14.25 -22.94
CA ALA A 566 11.47 13.68 -23.29
C ALA A 566 12.37 14.74 -23.94
N LEU A 567 11.87 15.48 -24.94
CA LEU A 567 12.60 16.59 -25.54
C LEU A 567 13.01 17.65 -24.51
N PHE A 568 12.15 17.98 -23.55
CA PHE A 568 12.43 18.97 -22.50
C PHE A 568 13.46 18.50 -21.45
N ILE A 569 13.37 17.25 -20.97
CA ILE A 569 14.34 16.68 -20.02
C ILE A 569 15.73 16.56 -20.68
N TYR A 570 15.79 16.12 -21.93
CA TYR A 570 17.06 15.87 -22.63
C TYR A 570 17.58 17.07 -23.44
N GLN A 571 16.93 18.24 -23.37
CA GLN A 571 17.25 19.43 -24.18
C GLN A 571 18.70 19.92 -24.00
N TYR A 572 19.24 19.80 -22.79
CA TYR A 572 20.54 20.37 -22.40
C TYR A 572 21.56 19.34 -21.88
N GLY A 573 21.25 18.05 -21.98
CA GLY A 573 22.08 16.95 -21.45
C GLY A 573 21.24 15.88 -20.76
N ASP A 574 21.88 15.01 -19.98
CA ASP A 574 21.24 13.96 -19.20
C ASP A 574 20.50 14.53 -17.98
N GLY A 575 19.31 15.10 -18.20
CA GLY A 575 18.49 15.69 -17.14
C GLY A 575 17.88 14.72 -16.13
N LEU A 576 18.20 13.42 -16.19
CA LEU A 576 17.63 12.37 -15.36
C LEU A 576 18.68 11.54 -14.60
N GLY A 577 19.73 11.08 -15.28
CA GLY A 577 20.81 10.32 -14.65
C GLY A 577 21.80 11.21 -13.89
N VAL A 578 22.14 12.37 -14.45
CA VAL A 578 23.05 13.36 -13.84
C VAL A 578 22.24 14.51 -13.25
N GLU A 579 22.36 14.70 -11.94
CA GLU A 579 21.77 15.86 -11.27
C GLU A 579 22.61 17.12 -11.56
N ASP A 580 22.15 17.89 -12.55
CA ASP A 580 22.78 19.13 -12.97
C ASP A 580 22.04 20.38 -12.44
N THR A 581 22.54 21.57 -12.78
CA THR A 581 21.89 22.83 -12.37
C THR A 581 20.57 23.06 -13.11
N LYS A 582 20.43 22.58 -14.36
CA LYS A 582 19.23 22.81 -15.18
C LYS A 582 18.01 22.02 -14.71
N SER A 583 18.15 20.72 -14.44
CA SER A 583 17.07 19.92 -13.88
C SER A 583 16.61 20.46 -12.52
N LYS A 584 17.55 20.93 -11.69
CA LYS A 584 17.23 21.62 -10.45
C LYS A 584 16.42 22.91 -10.68
N ASP A 585 16.85 23.77 -11.60
CA ASP A 585 16.13 25.00 -11.96
C ASP A 585 14.72 24.72 -12.50
N HIS A 586 14.55 23.64 -13.29
CA HIS A 586 13.26 23.20 -13.80
C HIS A 586 12.31 22.77 -12.67
N VAL A 587 12.77 21.93 -11.74
CA VAL A 587 11.98 21.55 -10.55
C VAL A 587 11.63 22.79 -9.72
N LEU A 588 12.59 23.67 -9.47
CA LEU A 588 12.38 24.89 -8.69
C LEU A 588 11.34 25.80 -9.33
N SER A 589 11.41 26.04 -10.64
CA SER A 589 10.50 26.93 -11.37
C SER A 589 9.08 26.37 -11.55
N LEU A 590 8.94 25.04 -11.70
CA LEU A 590 7.65 24.42 -12.05
C LEU A 590 6.90 23.87 -10.83
N ILE A 591 7.61 23.31 -9.84
CA ILE A 591 7.02 22.59 -8.70
C ILE A 591 7.16 23.38 -7.38
N VAL A 592 8.28 24.06 -7.13
CA VAL A 592 8.55 24.67 -5.81
C VAL A 592 8.11 26.13 -5.72
N ASN A 593 8.58 26.98 -6.65
CA ASN A 593 8.43 28.43 -6.57
C ASN A 593 7.12 28.89 -7.25
N PRO A 594 6.23 29.61 -6.54
CA PRO A 594 5.02 30.14 -7.14
C PRO A 594 5.29 31.38 -8.00
N VAL A 595 4.48 31.53 -9.05
CA VAL A 595 4.47 32.73 -9.91
C VAL A 595 3.89 33.89 -9.11
N GLN A 596 4.50 35.07 -9.21
CA GLN A 596 4.05 36.25 -8.47
C GLN A 596 2.78 36.83 -9.09
N ILE A 597 1.71 36.90 -8.28
CA ILE A 597 0.45 37.57 -8.62
C ILE A 597 0.52 38.99 -8.05
N GLU A 598 0.42 40.01 -8.91
CA GLU A 598 0.23 41.38 -8.45
C GLU A 598 -1.16 41.52 -7.81
N THR A 599 -1.24 41.27 -6.51
CA THR A 599 -2.43 41.64 -5.76
C THR A 599 -2.54 43.17 -5.76
N HIS A 600 -3.71 43.68 -6.16
CA HIS A 600 -4.12 45.02 -5.71
C HIS A 600 -3.93 45.05 -4.20
N LYS A 601 -2.99 45.89 -3.72
CA LYS A 601 -2.71 46.03 -2.30
C LYS A 601 -4.03 46.16 -1.54
N PRO A 602 -4.35 45.24 -0.62
CA PRO A 602 -5.28 45.56 0.45
C PRO A 602 -4.73 46.82 1.12
N LEU A 603 -5.61 47.74 1.54
CA LEU A 603 -5.22 48.96 2.26
C LEU A 603 -4.66 48.62 3.65
N VAL A 604 -3.42 48.12 3.67
CA VAL A 604 -2.60 47.83 4.86
C VAL A 604 -1.20 48.44 4.65
N ASN A 605 -1.15 49.61 4.02
CA ASN A 605 -0.03 50.54 4.22
C ASN A 605 -0.16 51.13 5.64
N ASN A 606 0.30 50.40 6.67
CA ASN A 606 0.72 50.96 7.96
C ASN A 606 1.43 49.95 8.90
N LEU A 607 2.24 49.01 8.37
CA LEU A 607 3.11 48.14 9.19
C LEU A 607 4.55 47.96 8.64
N SER A 608 5.07 48.94 7.89
CA SER A 608 6.49 48.97 7.48
C SER A 608 7.44 49.55 8.54
N HIS A 609 6.94 49.97 9.71
CA HIS A 609 7.74 50.47 10.83
C HIS A 609 7.47 49.69 12.13
N LEU A 610 7.78 48.38 12.17
CA LEU A 610 8.04 47.63 13.43
C LEU A 610 8.56 46.19 13.17
N ARG A 611 9.74 46.05 12.57
CA ARG A 611 10.54 44.81 12.63
C ARG A 611 12.03 45.12 12.84
N ILE A 612 12.38 45.43 14.09
CA ILE A 612 13.60 45.11 14.86
C ILE A 612 13.30 45.62 16.28
N SER A 613 12.75 44.76 17.16
CA SER A 613 12.67 45.00 18.63
C SER A 613 11.94 43.90 19.45
N HIS A 614 11.19 42.97 18.84
CA HIS A 614 10.45 41.93 19.60
C HIS A 614 11.07 40.52 19.52
N LEU A 615 12.28 40.40 20.08
CA LEU A 615 12.82 39.14 20.62
C LEU A 615 12.64 39.06 22.16
N ARG A 616 11.64 39.79 22.69
CA ARG A 616 11.29 39.86 24.13
C ARG A 616 9.76 39.79 24.36
N TYR A 617 9.09 38.88 23.67
CA TYR A 617 7.66 38.58 23.93
C TYR A 617 7.40 37.11 24.33
N LEU A 618 8.47 36.30 24.46
CA LEU A 618 8.42 34.93 24.97
C LEU A 618 8.62 34.82 26.49
N GLU A 619 8.77 35.95 27.19
CA GLU A 619 9.17 36.00 28.60
C GLU A 619 8.14 36.70 29.52
N TYR A 620 6.95 37.04 29.01
CA TYR A 620 5.95 37.86 29.74
C TYR A 620 4.52 37.30 29.76
N VAL A 621 4.29 36.06 29.32
CA VAL A 621 2.95 35.41 29.37
C VAL A 621 2.76 34.58 30.65
N CYS A 622 3.71 34.61 31.58
CA CYS A 622 3.57 34.06 32.93
C CYS A 622 3.03 35.10 33.93
N ARG A 623 1.73 35.44 33.82
CA ARG A 623 0.88 35.98 34.91
C ARG A 623 -0.56 36.23 34.41
N ASP A 624 -1.48 35.32 34.75
CA ASP A 624 -2.75 35.64 35.46
C ASP A 624 -3.69 34.41 35.47
N ALA A 625 -3.46 33.52 36.43
CA ALA A 625 -4.33 32.39 36.73
C ALA A 625 -5.51 32.83 37.62
N ALA A 626 -6.49 33.53 37.06
CA ALA A 626 -7.67 34.00 37.82
C ALA A 626 -9.02 34.00 37.07
N ILE A 627 -9.05 33.77 35.75
CA ILE A 627 -10.28 33.94 34.92
C ILE A 627 -10.89 32.60 34.47
N PHE A 628 -10.13 31.50 34.46
CA PHE A 628 -10.60 30.21 33.93
C PHE A 628 -11.68 29.49 34.77
N THR A 629 -11.88 29.85 36.03
CA THR A 629 -12.79 29.12 36.96
C THR A 629 -14.28 29.41 36.77
N ARG A 630 -14.70 30.11 35.70
CA ARG A 630 -16.12 30.53 35.50
C ARG A 630 -16.77 30.14 34.16
N LEU A 631 -16.12 29.35 33.31
CA LEU A 631 -16.70 28.90 32.01
C LEU A 631 -16.79 27.37 31.84
N GLY A 632 -16.62 26.60 32.92
CA GLY A 632 -16.50 25.13 32.88
C GLY A 632 -17.77 24.32 32.55
N ASN A 633 -18.95 24.93 32.36
CA ASN A 633 -20.23 24.20 32.32
C ASN A 633 -20.94 24.10 30.95
N GLN A 634 -20.28 24.39 29.82
CA GLN A 634 -20.90 24.25 28.47
C GLN A 634 -20.03 23.63 27.35
N TRP A 635 -18.90 22.99 27.66
CA TRP A 635 -18.00 22.41 26.62
C TRP A 635 -18.23 20.92 26.31
N ALA A 636 -19.39 20.36 26.66
CA ALA A 636 -19.72 18.94 26.44
C ALA A 636 -20.36 18.63 25.07
N LYS A 637 -20.41 19.59 24.14
CA LYS A 637 -20.87 19.41 22.75
C LYS A 637 -20.02 20.25 21.80
N ILE A 638 -19.80 19.71 20.60
CA ILE A 638 -18.94 20.21 19.51
C ILE A 638 -17.45 19.82 19.69
N SER A 639 -17.12 18.69 19.08
CA SER A 639 -15.80 18.38 18.54
C SER A 639 -15.79 18.71 17.03
N ILE A 640 -14.61 18.58 16.42
CA ILE A 640 -14.31 18.63 14.98
C ILE A 640 -14.12 20.05 14.38
N TYR A 641 -12.91 20.24 13.79
CA TYR A 641 -12.35 21.40 13.08
C TYR A 641 -11.85 22.62 13.89
N GLY A 642 -10.58 23.01 13.61
CA GLY A 642 -10.14 24.41 13.73
C GLY A 642 -9.03 24.74 14.73
N SER A 643 -7.77 24.47 14.37
CA SER A 643 -6.54 25.06 14.94
C SER A 643 -6.12 24.71 16.38
N SER A 644 -4.82 24.52 16.62
CA SER A 644 -3.96 25.62 17.10
C SER A 644 -2.60 25.11 17.60
N LEU A 645 -1.56 25.94 17.42
CA LEU A 645 -0.22 25.71 17.98
C LEU A 645 -0.27 25.63 19.53
N THR A 646 -1.23 26.33 20.14
CA THR A 646 -1.51 26.33 21.58
C THR A 646 -2.18 25.05 22.08
N HIS A 647 -3.04 24.39 21.28
CA HIS A 647 -3.54 23.05 21.63
C HIS A 647 -2.38 22.04 21.73
N ASN A 648 -1.49 22.05 20.73
CA ASN A 648 -0.31 21.19 20.74
C ASN A 648 0.62 21.51 21.93
N LEU A 649 0.88 22.79 22.23
CA LEU A 649 1.71 23.18 23.38
C LEU A 649 1.14 22.71 24.72
N ILE A 650 -0.17 22.82 24.95
CA ILE A 650 -0.79 22.32 26.19
C ILE A 650 -0.69 20.78 26.25
N TYR A 651 -0.93 20.09 25.14
CA TYR A 651 -0.81 18.63 25.07
C TYR A 651 0.64 18.14 25.25
N ILE A 652 1.62 18.90 24.76
CA ILE A 652 3.06 18.64 24.95
C ILE A 652 3.46 18.88 26.40
N MET A 653 3.08 20.01 27.00
CA MET A 653 3.41 20.31 28.41
C MET A 653 2.75 19.33 29.40
N GLN A 654 1.51 18.91 29.12
CA GLN A 654 0.85 17.83 29.87
C GLN A 654 1.55 16.49 29.64
N GLY A 655 1.96 16.20 28.40
CA GLY A 655 2.71 14.99 28.04
C GLY A 655 4.09 14.89 28.70
N GLU A 656 4.84 15.98 28.79
CA GLU A 656 6.14 16.04 29.48
C GLU A 656 5.98 15.72 30.98
N ALA A 657 5.06 16.41 31.66
CA ALA A 657 4.75 16.14 33.07
C ALA A 657 4.27 14.69 33.31
N TYR A 658 3.54 14.11 32.36
CA TYR A 658 3.08 12.72 32.38
C TYR A 658 4.26 11.74 32.25
N MET A 659 5.18 11.99 31.33
CA MET A 659 6.37 11.18 31.11
C MET A 659 7.35 11.26 32.29
N ASP A 660 7.48 12.41 32.94
CA ASP A 660 8.27 12.58 34.17
C ASP A 660 7.67 11.80 35.35
N ARG A 661 6.34 11.85 35.57
CA ARG A 661 5.64 11.01 36.55
C ARG A 661 5.88 9.53 36.27
N MET A 662 5.75 9.11 35.00
CA MET A 662 5.97 7.73 34.55
C MET A 662 7.43 7.26 34.77
N ALA A 663 8.42 8.12 34.48
CA ALA A 663 9.84 7.82 34.70
C ALA A 663 10.18 7.71 36.20
N LYS A 664 9.62 8.61 37.02
CA LYS A 664 9.76 8.58 38.48
C LYS A 664 9.13 7.32 39.08
N GLY A 665 7.87 7.02 38.75
CA GLY A 665 7.17 5.82 39.23
C GLY A 665 7.92 4.53 38.90
N LYS A 666 8.45 4.39 37.67
CA LYS A 666 9.32 3.26 37.30
C LYS A 666 10.58 3.16 38.16
N LYS A 667 11.22 4.28 38.49
CA LYS A 667 12.40 4.29 39.37
C LYS A 667 12.05 3.86 40.79
N ASP A 668 10.95 4.39 41.34
CA ASP A 668 10.55 4.13 42.72
C ASP A 668 10.10 2.66 42.89
N VAL A 669 9.41 2.07 41.91
CA VAL A 669 9.02 0.65 41.92
C VAL A 669 10.22 -0.31 41.78
N ARG A 670 11.26 0.03 41.01
CA ARG A 670 12.53 -0.73 41.01
C ARG A 670 13.15 -0.78 42.41
N VAL A 671 13.19 0.36 43.09
CA VAL A 671 13.71 0.46 44.46
C VAL A 671 12.85 -0.35 45.44
N MET A 672 11.54 -0.49 45.21
CA MET A 672 10.68 -1.38 46.00
C MET A 672 11.02 -2.86 45.77
N LEU A 673 11.22 -3.30 44.52
CA LEU A 673 11.60 -4.68 44.19
C LEU A 673 12.98 -5.07 44.78
N GLU A 674 13.93 -4.14 44.81
CA GLU A 674 15.26 -4.34 45.40
C GLU A 674 15.26 -4.34 46.95
N LYS A 675 14.28 -3.68 47.58
CA LYS A 675 14.21 -3.51 49.05
C LYS A 675 13.16 -4.37 49.74
N ALA A 676 12.52 -5.29 49.02
CA ALA A 676 11.53 -6.21 49.59
C ALA A 676 12.14 -7.00 50.75
N ALA A 677 11.56 -6.88 51.95
CA ALA A 677 12.18 -7.32 53.19
C ALA A 677 12.25 -8.86 53.37
N THR A 678 11.41 -9.60 52.65
CA THR A 678 11.35 -11.07 52.68
C THR A 678 11.00 -11.62 51.28
N PRO A 679 11.33 -12.90 50.99
CA PRO A 679 10.89 -13.55 49.74
C PRO A 679 9.38 -13.52 49.52
N LEU A 680 8.58 -13.63 50.59
CA LEU A 680 7.12 -13.54 50.50
C LEU A 680 6.66 -12.14 50.07
N ALA A 681 7.16 -11.09 50.72
CA ALA A 681 6.83 -9.71 50.36
C ALA A 681 7.28 -9.37 48.93
N GLN A 682 8.37 -9.98 48.46
CA GLN A 682 8.83 -9.83 47.08
C GLN A 682 7.89 -10.52 46.08
N LEU A 683 7.39 -11.73 46.39
CA LEU A 683 6.39 -12.42 45.58
C LEU A 683 5.04 -11.69 45.55
N GLU A 684 4.56 -11.17 46.68
CA GLU A 684 3.32 -10.38 46.75
C GLU A 684 3.43 -9.09 45.92
N LEU A 685 4.58 -8.40 45.98
CA LEU A 685 4.83 -7.23 45.13
C LEU A 685 4.85 -7.59 43.64
N ILE A 686 5.42 -8.74 43.27
CA ILE A 686 5.43 -9.23 41.88
C ILE A 686 4.02 -9.58 41.39
N ASP A 687 3.18 -10.22 42.21
CA ASP A 687 1.77 -10.52 41.88
C ASP A 687 1.00 -9.22 41.59
N VAL A 688 1.09 -8.22 42.49
CA VAL A 688 0.43 -6.92 42.29
C VAL A 688 0.91 -6.24 41.01
N ILE A 689 2.22 -6.23 40.73
CA ILE A 689 2.78 -5.67 39.49
C ILE A 689 2.27 -6.42 38.24
N GLN A 690 2.15 -7.74 38.29
CA GLN A 690 1.60 -8.54 37.19
C GLN A 690 0.11 -8.27 36.97
N ARG A 691 -0.68 -8.25 38.04
CA ARG A 691 -2.14 -8.05 37.99
C ARG A 691 -2.53 -6.62 37.61
N LEU A 692 -1.73 -5.62 37.96
CA LEU A 692 -1.89 -4.24 37.46
C LEU A 692 -1.48 -4.06 35.99
N GLY A 693 -0.93 -5.09 35.33
CA GLY A 693 -0.45 -5.00 33.96
C GLY A 693 0.81 -4.15 33.82
N LEU A 694 1.71 -4.20 34.82
CA LEU A 694 2.97 -3.43 34.83
C LEU A 694 4.22 -4.30 34.59
N SER A 695 4.07 -5.64 34.51
CA SER A 695 5.17 -6.60 34.43
C SER A 695 6.19 -6.33 33.30
N TYR A 696 5.72 -5.92 32.12
CA TYR A 696 6.57 -5.64 30.96
C TYR A 696 7.53 -4.44 31.16
N LEU A 697 7.32 -3.61 32.19
CA LEU A 697 8.21 -2.51 32.56
C LEU A 697 9.38 -2.96 33.45
N PHE A 698 9.29 -4.17 34.01
CA PHE A 698 10.15 -4.69 35.09
C PHE A 698 10.58 -6.14 34.86
N GLU A 699 10.58 -6.63 33.61
CA GLU A 699 10.77 -8.05 33.29
C GLU A 699 12.09 -8.62 33.83
N GLU A 700 13.19 -7.88 33.69
CA GLU A 700 14.52 -8.28 34.17
C GLU A 700 14.69 -8.13 35.70
N GLU A 701 13.99 -7.20 36.34
CA GLU A 701 13.89 -7.08 37.80
C GLU A 701 13.10 -8.25 38.40
N ILE A 702 11.94 -8.59 37.82
CA ILE A 702 11.10 -9.72 38.24
C ILE A 702 11.87 -11.03 38.08
N LYS A 703 12.49 -11.25 36.91
CA LYS A 703 13.28 -12.46 36.62
C LYS A 703 14.44 -12.65 37.59
N ARG A 704 15.22 -11.61 37.87
CA ARG A 704 16.29 -11.64 38.89
C ARG A 704 15.75 -11.91 40.30
N SER A 705 14.61 -11.31 40.65
CA SER A 705 13.95 -11.53 41.94
C SER A 705 13.55 -13.00 42.12
N LEU A 706 12.87 -13.58 41.12
CA LEU A 706 12.43 -14.98 41.15
C LEU A 706 13.61 -15.98 41.16
N GLN A 707 14.71 -15.68 40.46
CA GLN A 707 15.91 -16.53 40.47
C GLN A 707 16.57 -16.66 41.85
N ASN A 708 16.42 -15.64 42.71
CA ASN A 708 16.97 -15.66 44.07
C ASN A 708 16.07 -16.39 45.08
N ILE A 709 14.85 -16.78 44.70
CA ILE A 709 13.88 -17.46 45.56
C ILE A 709 13.89 -18.97 45.23
N HIS A 710 14.74 -19.72 45.91
CA HIS A 710 14.74 -21.19 45.81
C HIS A 710 13.71 -21.82 46.74
N THR A 711 12.84 -22.68 46.18
CA THR A 711 11.95 -23.56 46.95
C THR A 711 12.03 -25.00 46.44
N THR A 712 12.29 -25.94 47.35
CA THR A 712 12.04 -27.38 47.14
C THR A 712 10.55 -27.69 47.17
N ASP A 713 10.16 -28.95 46.89
CA ASP A 713 8.78 -29.44 46.79
C ASP A 713 7.81 -28.80 47.81
N VAL A 714 7.01 -27.85 47.30
CA VAL A 714 6.13 -26.98 48.07
C VAL A 714 4.81 -27.65 48.46
N PHE A 715 4.43 -28.77 47.84
CA PHE A 715 3.09 -29.36 48.03
C PHE A 715 3.07 -30.48 49.08
N ASN A 716 4.16 -31.24 49.24
CA ASN A 716 4.21 -32.37 50.19
C ASN A 716 3.85 -32.01 51.64
N GLY A 717 4.14 -30.78 52.09
CA GLY A 717 3.78 -30.31 53.44
C GLY A 717 2.26 -30.23 53.69
N TYR A 718 1.45 -30.12 52.65
CA TYR A 718 0.00 -29.94 52.71
C TYR A 718 -0.79 -31.25 52.50
N CYS A 719 -0.11 -32.32 52.08
CA CYS A 719 -0.68 -33.66 51.88
C CYS A 719 -0.66 -34.51 53.16
N LYS A 720 -1.50 -35.54 53.20
CA LYS A 720 -1.47 -36.60 54.24
C LYS A 720 -0.40 -37.63 53.91
N HIS A 721 0.49 -37.91 54.87
CA HIS A 721 1.69 -38.77 54.72
C HIS A 721 1.46 -40.17 54.13
N GLU A 722 0.25 -40.73 54.19
CA GLU A 722 -0.03 -42.10 53.73
C GLU A 722 -0.94 -42.21 52.50
N LYS A 723 -1.54 -41.13 51.99
CA LYS A 723 -2.52 -41.20 50.87
C LYS A 723 -2.50 -40.04 49.86
N GLY A 724 -1.56 -39.08 49.93
CA GLY A 724 -1.42 -37.99 48.95
C GLY A 724 -2.52 -36.91 48.99
N ALA A 725 -3.72 -37.22 49.48
CA ALA A 725 -4.81 -36.26 49.61
C ALA A 725 -4.45 -35.07 50.54
N PHE A 726 -4.86 -33.86 50.14
CA PHE A 726 -4.72 -32.63 50.93
C PHE A 726 -5.39 -32.74 52.32
N LYS A 727 -4.85 -31.99 53.29
CA LYS A 727 -5.41 -31.88 54.64
C LYS A 727 -6.68 -31.00 54.60
N GLU A 728 -7.86 -31.55 54.88
CA GLU A 728 -9.13 -30.78 54.91
C GLU A 728 -9.08 -29.59 55.90
N SER A 729 -8.27 -29.69 56.97
CA SER A 729 -8.05 -28.62 57.97
C SER A 729 -7.38 -27.36 57.43
N ILE A 730 -6.92 -27.35 56.18
CA ILE A 730 -6.43 -26.14 55.49
C ILE A 730 -7.60 -25.17 55.21
N THR A 731 -8.85 -25.66 55.20
CA THR A 731 -9.97 -24.94 54.58
C THR A 731 -10.77 -24.03 55.50
N GLU A 732 -10.52 -24.08 56.81
CA GLU A 732 -11.30 -23.37 57.84
C GLU A 732 -10.69 -22.02 58.25
N VAL A 733 -9.48 -21.67 57.80
CA VAL A 733 -8.69 -20.54 58.35
C VAL A 733 -8.17 -19.53 57.32
N ASP A 734 -7.87 -19.93 56.08
CA ASP A 734 -7.21 -19.05 55.09
C ASP A 734 -7.86 -19.11 53.70
N VAL A 735 -8.80 -18.20 53.44
CA VAL A 735 -9.49 -18.10 52.13
C VAL A 735 -8.55 -17.56 51.03
N LYS A 736 -7.60 -16.67 51.36
CA LYS A 736 -6.63 -16.09 50.40
C LYS A 736 -5.69 -17.18 49.90
N GLY A 737 -5.13 -18.00 50.81
CA GLY A 737 -4.26 -19.13 50.47
C GLY A 737 -4.96 -20.22 49.66
N ILE A 738 -6.25 -20.53 49.91
CA ILE A 738 -7.00 -21.49 49.09
C ILE A 738 -7.23 -20.94 47.66
N LEU A 739 -7.46 -19.64 47.51
CA LEU A 739 -7.57 -19.00 46.19
C LEU A 739 -6.22 -19.00 45.45
N SER A 740 -5.12 -18.62 46.11
CA SER A 740 -3.79 -18.70 45.50
C SER A 740 -3.41 -20.14 45.11
N LEU A 741 -3.76 -21.13 45.94
CA LEU A 741 -3.59 -22.55 45.60
C LEU A 741 -4.48 -22.97 44.41
N TYR A 742 -5.72 -22.47 44.31
CA TYR A 742 -6.60 -22.72 43.17
C TYR A 742 -5.95 -22.18 41.88
N GLU A 743 -5.47 -20.93 41.90
CA GLU A 743 -4.91 -20.27 40.73
C GLU A 743 -3.61 -20.94 40.28
N ALA A 744 -2.68 -21.18 41.21
CA ALA A 744 -1.44 -21.92 40.93
C ALA A 744 -1.71 -23.34 40.40
N ALA A 745 -2.72 -24.04 40.92
CA ALA A 745 -3.05 -25.39 40.47
C ALA A 745 -3.59 -25.45 39.02
N HIS A 746 -4.05 -24.34 38.42
CA HIS A 746 -4.42 -24.29 37.00
C HIS A 746 -3.22 -24.07 36.04
N LEU A 747 -2.00 -23.98 36.58
CA LEU A 747 -0.74 -24.07 35.80
C LEU A 747 -0.27 -25.53 35.59
N VAL A 748 -1.06 -26.51 36.06
CA VAL A 748 -0.82 -27.95 35.90
C VAL A 748 -0.44 -28.35 34.47
N SER A 749 0.54 -29.25 34.35
CA SER A 749 0.95 -29.92 33.11
C SER A 749 0.73 -31.45 33.19
N GLU A 750 0.83 -32.16 32.07
CA GLU A 750 0.60 -33.61 32.02
C GLU A 750 1.54 -34.38 32.97
N GLY A 751 0.97 -35.25 33.81
CA GLY A 751 1.70 -36.06 34.80
C GLY A 751 1.75 -35.47 36.21
N GLU A 752 1.36 -34.20 36.41
CA GLU A 752 1.39 -33.52 37.71
C GLU A 752 0.13 -33.80 38.56
N ASN A 753 -0.10 -35.09 38.87
CA ASN A 753 -1.27 -35.61 39.58
C ASN A 753 -1.62 -34.88 40.90
N ILE A 754 -0.63 -34.26 41.56
CA ILE A 754 -0.82 -33.50 42.80
C ILE A 754 -1.54 -32.17 42.55
N LEU A 755 -1.28 -31.51 41.42
CA LEU A 755 -1.94 -30.27 41.02
C LEU A 755 -3.38 -30.54 40.53
N GLU A 756 -3.63 -31.66 39.84
CA GLU A 756 -5.00 -32.08 39.50
C GLU A 756 -5.86 -32.30 40.75
N GLN A 757 -5.29 -32.96 41.77
CA GLN A 757 -5.94 -33.11 43.08
C GLN A 757 -6.15 -31.75 43.77
N ALA A 758 -5.20 -30.81 43.65
CA ALA A 758 -5.33 -29.46 44.17
C ALA A 758 -6.46 -28.67 43.49
N VAL A 759 -6.61 -28.75 42.15
CA VAL A 759 -7.73 -28.14 41.41
C VAL A 759 -9.06 -28.68 41.92
N ALA A 760 -9.21 -30.00 42.02
CA ALA A 760 -10.46 -30.62 42.50
C ALA A 760 -10.77 -30.27 43.96
N PHE A 761 -9.75 -30.27 44.83
CA PHE A 761 -9.86 -29.92 46.25
C PHE A 761 -10.25 -28.46 46.45
N THR A 762 -9.54 -27.52 45.85
CA THR A 762 -9.80 -26.08 46.02
C THR A 762 -11.13 -25.68 45.38
N ARG A 763 -11.43 -26.14 44.17
CA ARG A 763 -12.71 -25.86 43.46
C ARG A 763 -13.93 -26.29 44.27
N ARG A 764 -13.86 -27.41 45.00
CA ARG A 764 -14.91 -27.88 45.93
C ARG A 764 -15.14 -26.87 47.06
N HIS A 765 -14.07 -26.45 47.73
CA HIS A 765 -14.15 -25.58 48.91
C HIS A 765 -14.56 -24.15 48.54
N LEU A 766 -13.98 -23.56 47.48
CA LEU A 766 -14.36 -22.21 47.04
C LEU A 766 -15.83 -22.16 46.60
N LYS A 767 -16.34 -23.19 45.90
CA LYS A 767 -17.78 -23.29 45.58
C LYS A 767 -18.66 -23.47 46.82
N HIS A 768 -18.17 -24.11 47.88
CA HIS A 768 -18.90 -24.21 49.15
C HIS A 768 -18.96 -22.86 49.88
N LEU A 769 -17.84 -22.13 49.95
CA LEU A 769 -17.73 -20.81 50.58
C LEU A 769 -18.67 -19.77 49.96
N ILE A 770 -18.79 -19.72 48.62
CA ILE A 770 -19.75 -18.82 47.97
C ILE A 770 -21.20 -19.24 48.26
N ARG A 771 -21.50 -20.55 48.25
CA ARG A 771 -22.86 -21.07 48.48
C ARG A 771 -23.33 -20.96 49.92
N SER A 772 -22.43 -20.98 50.90
CA SER A 772 -22.77 -20.85 52.31
C SER A 772 -23.09 -19.42 52.74
N GLY A 773 -22.86 -18.42 51.86
CA GLY A 773 -23.19 -17.03 52.14
C GLY A 773 -22.44 -16.49 53.35
N ASN A 774 -21.17 -16.88 53.52
CA ASN A 774 -20.40 -16.55 54.71
C ASN A 774 -20.10 -15.04 54.77
N ASN A 775 -20.90 -14.30 55.56
CA ASN A 775 -20.87 -12.84 55.70
C ASN A 775 -19.54 -12.25 56.22
N ASN A 776 -18.56 -13.09 56.59
CA ASN A 776 -17.24 -12.68 57.05
C ASN A 776 -16.18 -12.58 55.94
N ILE A 777 -16.53 -12.83 54.67
CA ILE A 777 -15.61 -12.67 53.53
C ILE A 777 -15.67 -11.23 53.03
N ASP A 778 -14.53 -10.58 52.87
CA ASP A 778 -14.40 -9.24 52.26
C ASP A 778 -15.08 -9.18 50.87
N PRO A 779 -15.87 -8.14 50.55
CA PRO A 779 -16.54 -8.02 49.26
C PRO A 779 -15.62 -8.04 48.03
N ASN A 780 -14.41 -7.47 48.10
CA ASN A 780 -13.46 -7.52 46.98
C ASN A 780 -12.95 -8.95 46.77
N LEU A 781 -12.63 -9.66 47.85
CA LEU A 781 -12.23 -11.07 47.83
C LEU A 781 -13.37 -11.99 47.35
N ALA A 782 -14.62 -11.74 47.75
CA ALA A 782 -15.79 -12.46 47.26
C ALA A 782 -16.00 -12.29 45.75
N ASN A 783 -15.71 -11.09 45.22
CA ASN A 783 -15.74 -10.82 43.77
C ASN A 783 -14.58 -11.53 43.04
N GLN A 784 -13.35 -11.47 43.58
CA GLN A 784 -12.19 -12.23 43.06
C GLN A 784 -12.48 -13.74 42.99
N LEU A 785 -13.00 -14.31 44.07
CA LEU A 785 -13.42 -15.72 44.17
C LEU A 785 -14.46 -16.09 43.09
N SER A 786 -15.46 -15.23 42.88
CA SER A 786 -16.51 -15.44 41.89
C SER A 786 -15.93 -15.46 40.46
N ARG A 787 -15.06 -14.48 40.14
CA ARG A 787 -14.35 -14.42 38.85
C ARG A 787 -13.44 -15.62 38.64
N SER A 788 -12.69 -16.06 39.66
CA SER A 788 -11.76 -17.20 39.54
C SER A 788 -12.46 -18.54 39.41
N LEU A 789 -13.69 -18.69 39.91
CA LEU A 789 -14.53 -19.86 39.65
C LEU A 789 -15.28 -19.83 38.31
N GLU A 790 -15.40 -18.68 37.66
CA GLU A 790 -15.90 -18.52 36.29
C GLU A 790 -14.79 -18.83 35.27
N ILE A 791 -13.68 -18.07 35.33
CA ILE A 791 -12.47 -18.29 34.54
C ILE A 791 -11.25 -18.15 35.46
N PRO A 792 -10.39 -19.19 35.60
CA PRO A 792 -9.15 -19.13 36.37
C PRO A 792 -8.25 -17.97 35.94
N LEU A 793 -7.58 -17.31 36.90
CA LEU A 793 -6.81 -16.08 36.66
C LEU A 793 -5.86 -16.18 35.46
N HIS A 794 -5.06 -17.25 35.37
CA HIS A 794 -4.07 -17.44 34.30
C HIS A 794 -4.68 -17.74 32.92
N TRP A 795 -6.00 -17.96 32.82
CA TRP A 795 -6.74 -18.16 31.56
C TRP A 795 -7.49 -16.91 31.09
N ARG A 796 -7.47 -15.79 31.85
CA ARG A 796 -8.11 -14.53 31.46
C ARG A 796 -7.24 -13.71 30.51
N MET A 797 -7.89 -12.89 29.67
CA MET A 797 -7.22 -11.85 28.89
C MET A 797 -6.57 -10.81 29.82
N GLN A 798 -5.23 -10.78 29.82
CA GLN A 798 -4.41 -10.01 30.77
C GLN A 798 -4.79 -8.53 30.83
N ARG A 799 -4.98 -7.87 29.68
CA ARG A 799 -5.27 -6.43 29.63
C ARG A 799 -6.65 -6.07 30.18
N SER A 800 -7.63 -6.96 29.98
CA SER A 800 -8.98 -6.79 30.55
C SER A 800 -8.98 -7.05 32.06
N GLU A 801 -8.21 -8.03 32.53
CA GLU A 801 -8.03 -8.27 33.97
C GLU A 801 -7.31 -7.09 34.64
N ALA A 802 -6.27 -6.52 34.01
CA ALA A 802 -5.57 -5.34 34.53
C ALA A 802 -6.49 -4.11 34.62
N ARG A 803 -7.33 -3.85 33.61
CA ARG A 803 -8.34 -2.78 33.69
C ARG A 803 -9.24 -2.96 34.92
N TRP A 804 -9.74 -4.16 35.15
CA TRP A 804 -10.60 -4.47 36.30
C TRP A 804 -9.84 -4.40 37.63
N PHE A 805 -8.61 -4.92 37.67
CA PHE A 805 -7.82 -4.97 38.90
C PHE A 805 -7.34 -3.59 39.36
N ILE A 806 -7.16 -2.62 38.46
CA ILE A 806 -6.88 -1.22 38.87
C ILE A 806 -8.00 -0.68 39.78
N ASP A 807 -9.28 -0.86 39.38
CA ASP A 807 -10.43 -0.41 40.19
C ASP A 807 -10.54 -1.23 41.50
N ALA A 808 -10.24 -2.53 41.44
CA ALA A 808 -10.29 -3.42 42.60
C ALA A 808 -9.07 -3.33 43.53
N TYR A 809 -7.97 -2.69 43.10
CA TYR A 809 -6.79 -2.39 43.91
C TYR A 809 -6.96 -1.04 44.61
N GLU A 810 -7.55 -0.06 43.92
CA GLU A 810 -7.94 1.23 44.51
C GLU A 810 -8.90 1.11 45.71
N SER A 811 -9.68 0.03 45.79
CA SER A 811 -10.58 -0.26 46.92
C SER A 811 -9.96 -1.06 48.08
N GLN A 812 -8.65 -1.38 48.05
CA GLN A 812 -7.97 -2.16 49.09
C GLN A 812 -7.34 -1.25 50.18
N GLU A 813 -7.39 -1.69 51.44
CA GLU A 813 -6.83 -0.93 52.58
C GLU A 813 -5.28 -0.87 52.56
N ASP A 814 -4.63 -1.88 51.98
CA ASP A 814 -3.17 -2.00 51.85
C ASP A 814 -2.63 -1.56 50.47
N MET A 815 -3.45 -0.84 49.70
CA MET A 815 -3.11 -0.31 48.38
C MET A 815 -1.87 0.62 48.42
N ASN A 816 -0.92 0.37 47.51
CA ASN A 816 0.25 1.22 47.35
C ASN A 816 -0.01 2.32 46.29
N PRO A 817 -0.03 3.61 46.69
CA PRO A 817 -0.42 4.70 45.79
C PRO A 817 0.53 4.88 44.61
N LEU A 818 1.82 4.54 44.75
CA LEU A 818 2.79 4.63 43.65
C LEU A 818 2.52 3.57 42.58
N LEU A 819 2.13 2.36 42.99
CA LEU A 819 1.75 1.29 42.05
C LEU A 819 0.43 1.61 41.34
N LEU A 820 -0.57 2.11 42.08
CA LEU A 820 -1.86 2.50 41.51
C LEU A 820 -1.71 3.68 40.53
N GLU A 821 -0.98 4.73 40.91
CA GLU A 821 -0.69 5.86 40.03
C GLU A 821 0.03 5.38 38.76
N LEU A 822 1.08 4.56 38.90
CA LEU A 822 1.82 4.03 37.76
C LEU A 822 0.94 3.16 36.84
N ALA A 823 0.05 2.34 37.39
CA ALA A 823 -0.88 1.51 36.63
C ALA A 823 -1.90 2.35 35.84
N LYS A 824 -2.48 3.39 36.47
CA LYS A 824 -3.40 4.33 35.81
C LYS A 824 -2.69 5.10 34.69
N LEU A 825 -1.48 5.59 34.96
CA LEU A 825 -0.67 6.32 33.98
C LEU A 825 -0.27 5.44 32.79
N ASP A 826 0.19 4.21 33.04
CA ASP A 826 0.51 3.25 31.98
C ASP A 826 -0.73 2.91 31.15
N PHE A 827 -1.86 2.63 31.82
CA PHE A 827 -3.05 2.16 31.15
C PHE A 827 -3.52 3.16 30.09
N ASN A 828 -3.63 4.44 30.46
CA ASN A 828 -4.08 5.51 29.58
C ASN A 828 -3.06 5.80 28.46
N MET A 829 -1.76 5.76 28.74
CA MET A 829 -0.71 5.95 27.72
C MET A 829 -0.79 4.87 26.64
N VAL A 830 -0.91 3.61 27.05
CA VAL A 830 -1.03 2.47 26.13
C VAL A 830 -2.37 2.52 25.38
N GLN A 831 -3.47 2.92 26.03
CA GLN A 831 -4.77 3.15 25.37
C GLN A 831 -4.68 4.24 24.29
N THR A 832 -4.02 5.38 24.55
CA THR A 832 -3.81 6.43 23.53
C THR A 832 -3.04 5.91 22.32
N LYS A 833 -2.04 5.04 22.55
CA LYS A 833 -1.32 4.36 21.46
C LYS A 833 -2.24 3.44 20.65
N HIS A 834 -3.05 2.61 21.33
CA HIS A 834 -4.03 1.74 20.68
C HIS A 834 -5.08 2.52 19.87
N GLN A 835 -5.56 3.68 20.36
CA GLN A 835 -6.46 4.56 19.60
C GLN A 835 -5.83 5.06 18.29
N ASN A 836 -4.54 5.43 18.31
CA ASN A 836 -3.84 5.87 17.11
C ASN A 836 -3.56 4.73 16.12
N GLU A 837 -3.25 3.53 16.63
CA GLU A 837 -3.13 2.30 15.82
C GLU A 837 -4.48 1.94 15.16
N LEU A 838 -5.59 1.95 15.91
CA LEU A 838 -6.95 1.74 15.37
C LEU A 838 -7.31 2.77 14.30
N LYS A 839 -6.97 4.05 14.51
CA LYS A 839 -7.18 5.12 13.51
C LYS A 839 -6.42 4.87 12.21
N ASN A 840 -5.25 4.24 12.26
CA ASN A 840 -4.52 3.80 11.07
C ASN A 840 -5.22 2.60 10.41
N MET A 841 -5.72 1.64 11.20
CA MET A 841 -6.51 0.51 10.70
C MET A 841 -7.82 0.92 10.04
N SER A 842 -8.56 1.91 10.57
CA SER A 842 -9.76 2.44 9.91
C SER A 842 -9.45 3.05 8.53
N ARG A 843 -8.29 3.70 8.37
CA ARG A 843 -7.84 4.22 7.07
C ARG A 843 -7.45 3.11 6.11
N TRP A 844 -6.74 2.08 6.58
CA TRP A 844 -6.37 0.92 5.77
C TRP A 844 -7.62 0.18 5.27
N TRP A 845 -8.53 -0.18 6.18
CA TRP A 845 -9.77 -0.90 5.86
C TRP A 845 -10.67 -0.12 4.90
N SER A 846 -10.85 1.19 5.15
CA SER A 846 -11.61 2.08 4.27
C SER A 846 -11.00 2.20 2.87
N ARG A 847 -9.66 2.26 2.74
CA ARG A 847 -8.97 2.23 1.44
C ARG A 847 -9.10 0.89 0.73
N LEU A 848 -9.01 -0.21 1.48
CA LEU A 848 -9.18 -1.56 0.95
C LEU A 848 -10.58 -1.73 0.33
N GLY A 849 -11.59 -1.15 0.98
CA GLY A 849 -12.94 -0.98 0.44
C GLY A 849 -13.78 -2.26 0.44
N ILE A 850 -13.32 -3.32 1.11
CA ILE A 850 -14.04 -4.61 1.17
C ILE A 850 -15.45 -4.44 1.73
N ALA A 851 -15.60 -3.78 2.89
CA ALA A 851 -16.91 -3.57 3.52
C ALA A 851 -17.94 -2.85 2.62
N THR A 852 -17.50 -2.02 1.65
CA THR A 852 -18.41 -1.34 0.71
C THR A 852 -18.66 -2.13 -0.58
N LYS A 853 -17.86 -3.16 -0.87
CA LYS A 853 -17.92 -3.98 -2.09
C LYS A 853 -18.50 -5.37 -1.86
N LEU A 854 -18.26 -5.94 -0.68
CA LEU A 854 -18.76 -7.23 -0.21
C LEU A 854 -19.81 -6.97 0.87
N THR A 855 -20.97 -6.43 0.51
CA THR A 855 -22.01 -5.98 1.46
C THR A 855 -22.69 -7.12 2.23
N PHE A 856 -22.38 -8.38 1.91
CA PHE A 856 -22.79 -9.56 2.68
C PHE A 856 -21.84 -9.86 3.84
N ALA A 857 -20.58 -9.39 3.77
CA ALA A 857 -19.56 -9.69 4.77
C ALA A 857 -19.62 -8.71 5.95
N ARG A 858 -19.35 -9.22 7.16
CA ARG A 858 -19.43 -8.48 8.42
C ARG A 858 -18.27 -7.49 8.57
N ASP A 859 -18.58 -6.22 8.84
CA ASP A 859 -17.57 -5.21 9.18
C ASP A 859 -17.34 -5.20 10.71
N ARG A 860 -16.20 -5.75 11.13
CA ARG A 860 -15.85 -6.00 12.54
C ARG A 860 -14.44 -5.51 12.88
N LEU A 861 -14.03 -4.41 12.26
CA LEU A 861 -12.66 -3.89 12.40
C LEU A 861 -12.28 -3.58 13.86
N VAL A 862 -13.21 -3.04 14.65
CA VAL A 862 -12.95 -2.59 16.03
C VAL A 862 -12.83 -3.78 16.98
N GLU A 863 -13.72 -4.76 16.83
CA GLU A 863 -13.70 -6.03 17.56
C GLU A 863 -12.45 -6.85 17.18
N SER A 864 -12.06 -6.82 15.90
CA SER A 864 -10.82 -7.46 15.42
C SER A 864 -9.56 -6.83 16.03
N PHE A 865 -9.56 -5.51 16.17
CA PHE A 865 -8.47 -4.79 16.84
C PHE A 865 -8.48 -5.06 18.36
N LEU A 866 -9.65 -5.23 18.98
CA LEU A 866 -9.77 -5.63 20.38
C LEU A 866 -9.16 -7.02 20.64
N SER A 867 -9.46 -8.00 19.78
CA SER A 867 -8.81 -9.33 19.84
C SER A 867 -7.29 -9.22 19.72
N SER A 868 -6.80 -8.33 18.85
CA SER A 868 -5.35 -8.10 18.68
C SER A 868 -4.70 -7.47 19.93
N ILE A 869 -5.40 -6.59 20.65
CA ILE A 869 -4.99 -6.10 21.97
C ILE A 869 -4.97 -7.25 22.99
N GLY A 870 -5.96 -8.15 22.98
CA GLY A 870 -6.00 -9.32 23.87
C GLY A 870 -4.78 -10.23 23.71
N ILE A 871 -4.32 -10.42 22.47
CA ILE A 871 -3.15 -11.24 22.12
C ILE A 871 -1.85 -10.52 22.50
N THR A 872 -1.71 -9.24 22.14
CA THR A 872 -0.53 -8.40 22.41
C THR A 872 -0.94 -6.96 22.74
N TRP A 873 -0.97 -6.58 24.01
CA TRP A 873 -1.38 -5.24 24.44
C TRP A 873 -0.19 -4.30 24.64
N GLU A 874 1.01 -4.84 24.82
CA GLU A 874 2.22 -4.12 25.20
C GLU A 874 2.63 -3.13 24.09
N PRO A 875 3.09 -1.91 24.42
CA PRO A 875 3.27 -0.85 23.45
C PRO A 875 4.30 -1.17 22.36
N GLN A 876 5.30 -2.00 22.62
CA GLN A 876 6.31 -2.38 21.61
C GLN A 876 5.75 -3.21 20.45
N TYR A 877 4.64 -3.94 20.63
CA TYR A 877 4.09 -4.88 19.64
C TYR A 877 3.05 -4.25 18.68
N GLY A 878 3.19 -2.96 18.36
CA GLY A 878 2.27 -2.26 17.47
C GLY A 878 2.11 -2.89 16.08
N ARG A 879 3.22 -3.30 15.44
CA ARG A 879 3.20 -4.03 14.17
C ARG A 879 2.43 -5.36 14.28
N CYS A 880 2.64 -6.10 15.37
CA CYS A 880 1.95 -7.36 15.61
C CYS A 880 0.43 -7.16 15.72
N ARG A 881 -0.03 -6.16 16.50
CA ARG A 881 -1.46 -5.81 16.54
C ARG A 881 -2.01 -5.44 15.17
N GLU A 882 -1.26 -4.65 14.40
CA GLU A 882 -1.65 -4.26 13.05
C GLU A 882 -1.86 -5.48 12.15
N TRP A 883 -0.86 -6.36 12.10
CA TRP A 883 -0.90 -7.57 11.27
C TRP A 883 -2.01 -8.53 11.73
N LEU A 884 -2.17 -8.77 13.03
CA LEU A 884 -3.24 -9.61 13.57
C LEU A 884 -4.63 -9.04 13.26
N THR A 885 -4.79 -7.72 13.28
CA THR A 885 -6.05 -7.06 12.91
C THR A 885 -6.35 -7.25 11.42
N LYS A 886 -5.35 -7.07 10.54
CA LYS A 886 -5.49 -7.32 9.10
C LYS A 886 -5.89 -8.77 8.83
N VAL A 887 -5.19 -9.73 9.44
CA VAL A 887 -5.44 -11.18 9.33
C VAL A 887 -6.86 -11.53 9.79
N LEU A 888 -7.31 -11.06 10.96
CA LEU A 888 -8.65 -11.37 11.48
C LEU A 888 -9.77 -10.84 10.57
N ASN A 889 -9.63 -9.63 10.02
CA ASN A 889 -10.64 -9.12 9.07
C ASN A 889 -10.74 -9.98 7.80
N PHE A 890 -9.62 -10.51 7.30
CA PHE A 890 -9.66 -11.48 6.17
C PHE A 890 -10.26 -12.82 6.57
N VAL A 891 -9.95 -13.34 7.77
CA VAL A 891 -10.58 -14.56 8.30
C VAL A 891 -12.09 -14.39 8.36
N LEU A 892 -12.62 -13.29 8.91
CA LEU A 892 -14.06 -13.05 9.01
C LEU A 892 -14.77 -12.88 7.66
N VAL A 893 -14.13 -12.25 6.68
CA VAL A 893 -14.70 -12.15 5.32
C VAL A 893 -14.70 -13.53 4.62
N ILE A 894 -13.70 -14.37 4.88
CA ILE A 894 -13.64 -15.73 4.35
C ILE A 894 -14.68 -16.63 5.05
N ASP A 895 -14.85 -16.49 6.37
CA ASP A 895 -15.91 -17.12 7.19
C ASP A 895 -17.30 -16.85 6.57
N ASP A 896 -17.66 -15.58 6.31
CA ASP A 896 -18.92 -15.23 5.64
C ASP A 896 -19.05 -15.80 4.21
N ILE A 897 -17.94 -15.95 3.48
CA ILE A 897 -17.94 -16.58 2.16
C ILE A 897 -18.20 -18.08 2.26
N TYR A 898 -17.59 -18.78 3.22
CA TYR A 898 -17.67 -20.25 3.33
C TYR A 898 -18.96 -20.73 3.99
N ASP A 899 -19.47 -20.00 4.98
CA ASP A 899 -20.62 -20.43 5.78
C ASP A 899 -21.96 -19.93 5.23
N VAL A 900 -21.98 -18.76 4.57
CA VAL A 900 -23.24 -18.05 4.26
C VAL A 900 -23.45 -17.77 2.78
N TYR A 901 -22.41 -17.35 2.05
CA TYR A 901 -22.61 -16.71 0.73
C TYR A 901 -22.19 -17.55 -0.49
N GLY A 902 -21.08 -18.28 -0.41
CA GLY A 902 -20.49 -18.99 -1.54
C GLY A 902 -21.14 -20.35 -1.80
N SER A 903 -21.33 -20.70 -3.07
CA SER A 903 -21.70 -22.07 -3.45
C SER A 903 -20.49 -23.01 -3.41
N LEU A 904 -20.71 -24.31 -3.14
CA LEU A 904 -19.60 -25.27 -2.99
C LEU A 904 -18.63 -25.30 -4.18
N GLU A 905 -19.11 -25.13 -5.41
CA GLU A 905 -18.27 -25.02 -6.62
C GLU A 905 -17.38 -23.76 -6.59
N GLU A 906 -17.91 -22.61 -6.18
CA GLU A 906 -17.14 -21.38 -6.01
C GLU A 906 -16.11 -21.51 -4.87
N LEU A 907 -16.45 -22.19 -3.77
CA LEU A 907 -15.54 -22.46 -2.65
C LEU A 907 -14.37 -23.36 -3.08
N GLU A 908 -14.61 -24.39 -3.90
CA GLU A 908 -13.54 -25.19 -4.48
C GLU A 908 -12.61 -24.35 -5.36
N LEU A 909 -13.15 -23.47 -6.21
CA LEU A 909 -12.35 -22.57 -7.04
C LEU A 909 -11.52 -21.59 -6.19
N PHE A 910 -12.08 -21.03 -5.13
CA PHE A 910 -11.37 -20.13 -4.21
C PHE A 910 -10.25 -20.86 -3.43
N THR A 911 -10.54 -22.07 -2.92
CA THR A 911 -9.55 -22.91 -2.25
C THR A 911 -8.37 -23.21 -3.17
N ASN A 912 -8.64 -23.58 -4.42
CA ASN A 912 -7.61 -23.84 -5.44
C ASN A 912 -6.76 -22.59 -5.74
N ALA A 913 -7.37 -21.41 -5.81
CA ALA A 913 -6.64 -20.15 -6.02
C ALA A 913 -5.68 -19.84 -4.86
N VAL A 914 -6.12 -20.02 -3.60
CA VAL A 914 -5.29 -19.79 -2.41
C VAL A 914 -4.22 -20.86 -2.23
N GLU A 915 -4.50 -22.14 -2.49
CA GLU A 915 -3.47 -23.19 -2.47
C GLU A 915 -2.35 -22.91 -3.49
N ARG A 916 -2.72 -22.45 -4.69
CA ARG A 916 -1.74 -22.16 -5.75
C ARG A 916 -1.00 -20.86 -5.49
N TRP A 917 -1.65 -19.90 -4.82
CA TRP A 917 -1.16 -18.55 -4.58
C TRP A 917 -0.70 -17.84 -5.87
N ASP A 918 -1.55 -17.92 -6.92
CA ASP A 918 -1.29 -17.38 -8.26
C ASP A 918 -2.47 -16.47 -8.69
N THR A 919 -2.17 -15.23 -9.08
CA THR A 919 -3.18 -14.27 -9.53
C THR A 919 -3.89 -14.69 -10.81
N LYS A 920 -3.30 -15.57 -11.63
CA LYS A 920 -3.93 -16.10 -12.85
C LYS A 920 -5.18 -16.94 -12.55
N GLU A 921 -5.25 -17.57 -11.39
CA GLU A 921 -6.42 -18.35 -10.97
C GLU A 921 -7.66 -17.45 -10.75
N THR A 922 -7.47 -16.14 -10.52
CA THR A 922 -8.59 -15.19 -10.39
C THR A 922 -9.46 -15.11 -11.62
N GLN A 923 -8.99 -15.51 -12.80
CA GLN A 923 -9.82 -15.54 -14.02
C GLN A 923 -11.06 -16.42 -13.85
N LYS A 924 -10.96 -17.51 -13.07
CA LYS A 924 -12.02 -18.50 -12.81
C LYS A 924 -13.00 -18.09 -11.71
N LEU A 925 -12.60 -17.16 -10.83
CA LEU A 925 -13.39 -16.79 -9.66
C LEU A 925 -14.58 -15.87 -10.03
N PRO A 926 -15.68 -15.88 -9.28
CA PRO A 926 -16.70 -14.83 -9.36
C PRO A 926 -16.13 -13.49 -8.87
N HIS A 927 -16.67 -12.36 -9.35
CA HIS A 927 -16.08 -11.03 -9.12
C HIS A 927 -15.84 -10.68 -7.63
N TYR A 928 -16.77 -11.09 -6.75
CA TYR A 928 -16.65 -10.85 -5.31
C TYR A 928 -15.46 -11.60 -4.68
N MET A 929 -15.24 -12.86 -5.07
CA MET A 929 -14.08 -13.65 -4.68
C MET A 929 -12.77 -13.10 -5.26
N LYS A 930 -12.76 -12.53 -6.48
CA LYS A 930 -11.55 -11.86 -7.02
C LYS A 930 -11.10 -10.72 -6.12
N ILE A 931 -12.04 -9.89 -5.63
CA ILE A 931 -11.75 -8.79 -4.70
C ILE A 931 -11.18 -9.34 -3.39
N CYS A 932 -11.82 -10.34 -2.79
CA CYS A 932 -11.35 -10.94 -1.54
C CYS A 932 -9.95 -11.56 -1.69
N PHE A 933 -9.75 -12.39 -2.73
CA PHE A 933 -8.47 -13.06 -3.00
C PHE A 933 -7.35 -12.06 -3.22
N LEU A 934 -7.53 -11.07 -4.11
CA LEU A 934 -6.46 -10.10 -4.42
C LEU A 934 -6.12 -9.19 -3.24
N ALA A 935 -7.10 -8.86 -2.40
CA ALA A 935 -6.87 -8.10 -1.18
C ALA A 935 -6.03 -8.88 -0.15
N LEU A 936 -6.37 -10.15 0.08
CA LEU A 936 -5.60 -11.08 0.92
C LEU A 936 -4.18 -11.25 0.34
N TYR A 937 -4.10 -11.54 -0.96
CA TYR A 937 -2.89 -11.78 -1.71
C TYR A 937 -1.90 -10.62 -1.60
N ASN A 938 -2.35 -9.40 -1.90
CA ASN A 938 -1.52 -8.20 -1.82
C ASN A 938 -1.07 -7.93 -0.38
N THR A 939 -1.95 -8.10 0.61
CA THR A 939 -1.62 -7.84 2.03
C THR A 939 -0.54 -8.80 2.55
N ALA A 940 -0.65 -10.10 2.27
CA ALA A 940 0.35 -11.07 2.72
C ALA A 940 1.68 -10.98 1.94
N ASN A 941 1.67 -10.57 0.67
CA ASN A 941 2.90 -10.26 -0.07
C ASN A 941 3.57 -8.94 0.41
N GLU A 942 2.81 -7.94 0.84
CA GLU A 942 3.34 -6.73 1.51
C GLU A 942 4.05 -7.11 2.82
N MET A 943 3.39 -7.89 3.68
CA MET A 943 3.96 -8.42 4.93
C MET A 943 5.26 -9.22 4.70
N ALA A 944 5.29 -10.10 3.69
CA ALA A 944 6.50 -10.86 3.37
C ALA A 944 7.64 -9.94 2.86
N PHE A 945 7.32 -8.93 2.05
CA PHE A 945 8.29 -7.95 1.56
C PHE A 945 8.88 -7.09 2.69
N GLU A 946 8.09 -6.68 3.69
CA GLU A 946 8.60 -5.99 4.88
C GLU A 946 9.69 -6.82 5.59
N ILE A 947 9.47 -8.12 5.79
CA ILE A 947 10.43 -8.99 6.48
C ILE A 947 11.64 -9.32 5.61
N LEU A 948 11.48 -9.50 4.30
CA LEU A 948 12.61 -9.67 3.38
C LEU A 948 13.50 -8.42 3.36
N LYS A 949 12.91 -7.22 3.42
CA LYS A 949 13.63 -5.96 3.50
C LYS A 949 14.35 -5.78 4.84
N GLU A 950 13.75 -6.16 5.96
CA GLU A 950 14.33 -5.91 7.29
C GLU A 950 15.29 -6.98 7.79
N LYS A 951 14.96 -8.26 7.57
CA LYS A 951 15.66 -9.42 8.14
C LYS A 951 16.34 -10.31 7.08
N ASP A 952 16.34 -9.87 5.82
CA ASP A 952 16.91 -10.57 4.66
C ASP A 952 16.41 -12.02 4.51
N CYS A 953 15.16 -12.25 4.95
CA CYS A 953 14.52 -13.56 5.06
C CYS A 953 13.20 -13.58 4.27
N ASP A 954 13.10 -14.50 3.30
CA ASP A 954 11.85 -14.73 2.57
C ASP A 954 10.89 -15.59 3.41
N VAL A 955 9.83 -14.95 3.90
CA VAL A 955 8.81 -15.58 4.75
C VAL A 955 7.52 -15.91 4.02
N LEU A 956 7.40 -15.54 2.74
CA LEU A 956 6.17 -15.75 1.95
C LEU A 956 5.70 -17.22 1.97
N PRO A 957 6.58 -18.24 1.81
CA PRO A 957 6.15 -19.65 1.83
C PRO A 957 5.47 -20.08 3.14
N TYR A 958 5.81 -19.47 4.27
CA TYR A 958 5.20 -19.79 5.57
C TYR A 958 3.82 -19.14 5.71
N LEU A 959 3.68 -17.88 5.27
CA LEU A 959 2.39 -17.18 5.29
C LEU A 959 1.38 -17.88 4.38
N THR A 960 1.76 -18.18 3.13
CA THR A 960 0.87 -18.80 2.14
C THR A 960 0.45 -20.22 2.53
N LYS A 961 1.38 -21.04 3.04
CA LYS A 961 1.08 -22.37 3.60
C LYS A 961 0.06 -22.31 4.73
N SER A 962 0.12 -21.28 5.60
CA SER A 962 -0.85 -21.11 6.69
C SER A 962 -2.27 -20.82 6.17
N TRP A 963 -2.41 -19.91 5.21
CA TRP A 963 -3.68 -19.58 4.56
C TRP A 963 -4.26 -20.77 3.77
N ALA A 964 -3.43 -21.47 3.01
CA ALA A 964 -3.85 -22.66 2.26
C ALA A 964 -4.36 -23.78 3.17
N ASN A 965 -3.73 -24.00 4.32
CA ASN A 965 -4.19 -25.01 5.30
C ASN A 965 -5.53 -24.61 5.95
N PHE A 966 -5.68 -23.35 6.38
CA PHE A 966 -6.92 -22.84 6.96
C PHE A 966 -8.11 -22.97 5.99
N ILE A 967 -7.96 -22.52 4.74
CA ILE A 967 -9.07 -22.51 3.77
C ILE A 967 -9.43 -23.93 3.30
N LYS A 968 -8.45 -24.85 3.20
CA LYS A 968 -8.75 -26.27 2.96
C LYS A 968 -9.57 -26.88 4.09
N ALA A 969 -9.30 -26.52 5.34
CA ALA A 969 -10.09 -26.98 6.47
C ALA A 969 -11.52 -26.40 6.46
N MET A 970 -11.69 -25.13 6.11
CA MET A 970 -13.02 -24.53 5.88
C MET A 970 -13.78 -25.25 4.75
N LEU A 971 -13.12 -25.62 3.64
CA LEU A 971 -13.75 -26.37 2.55
C LEU A 971 -14.24 -27.77 3.00
N VAL A 972 -13.53 -28.42 3.94
CA VAL A 972 -13.98 -29.70 4.52
C VAL A 972 -15.27 -29.50 5.33
N GLU A 973 -15.34 -28.46 6.16
CA GLU A 973 -16.55 -28.13 6.93
C GLU A 973 -17.74 -27.75 6.02
N ALA A 974 -17.51 -26.94 4.98
CA ALA A 974 -18.54 -26.63 3.98
C ALA A 974 -19.06 -27.89 3.25
N LYS A 975 -18.17 -28.85 2.94
CA LYS A 975 -18.55 -30.15 2.35
C LYS A 975 -19.36 -31.03 3.30
N TRP A 976 -19.03 -31.02 4.59
CA TRP A 976 -19.83 -31.71 5.60
C TRP A 976 -21.23 -31.12 5.68
N CYS A 977 -21.36 -29.79 5.68
CA CYS A 977 -22.65 -29.10 5.70
C CYS A 977 -23.50 -29.38 4.46
N ASP A 978 -22.95 -29.19 3.25
CA ASP A 978 -23.65 -29.42 1.96
C ASP A 978 -24.16 -30.87 1.82
N ASN A 979 -23.39 -31.86 2.27
CA ASN A 979 -23.78 -33.27 2.22
C ASN A 979 -24.64 -33.73 3.41
N GLY A 980 -24.94 -32.85 4.38
CA GLY A 980 -25.63 -33.21 5.62
C GLY A 980 -24.88 -34.27 6.46
N TYR A 981 -23.54 -34.28 6.37
CA TYR A 981 -22.69 -35.25 7.06
C TYR A 981 -22.24 -34.69 8.41
N THR A 982 -22.55 -35.42 9.49
CA THR A 982 -22.01 -35.14 10.83
C THR A 982 -20.78 -36.04 11.07
N PRO A 983 -19.56 -35.48 11.14
CA PRO A 983 -18.34 -36.23 11.48
C PRO A 983 -18.36 -36.69 12.95
N SER A 984 -17.46 -37.63 13.28
CA SER A 984 -17.14 -37.93 14.69
C SER A 984 -16.49 -36.72 15.39
N LEU A 985 -16.50 -36.68 16.73
CA LEU A 985 -15.84 -35.59 17.46
C LEU A 985 -14.32 -35.56 17.20
N GLU A 986 -13.68 -36.71 17.06
CA GLU A 986 -12.24 -36.82 16.75
C GLU A 986 -11.94 -36.25 15.35
N GLU A 987 -12.67 -36.69 14.33
CA GLU A 987 -12.57 -36.21 12.95
C GLU A 987 -12.87 -34.71 12.82
N TYR A 988 -13.90 -34.22 13.52
CA TYR A 988 -14.22 -32.80 13.58
C TYR A 988 -13.06 -32.00 14.16
N LEU A 989 -12.50 -32.42 15.30
CA LEU A 989 -11.42 -31.68 15.96
C LEU A 989 -10.09 -31.76 15.18
N ASP A 990 -9.80 -32.84 14.48
CA ASP A 990 -8.62 -33.00 13.61
C ASP A 990 -8.60 -32.00 12.44
N ASN A 991 -9.77 -31.56 11.96
CA ASN A 991 -9.92 -30.44 11.02
C ASN A 991 -10.04 -29.09 11.76
N GLY A 992 -10.81 -29.09 12.85
CA GLY A 992 -11.31 -27.92 13.58
C GLY A 992 -10.24 -26.97 14.10
N TRP A 993 -9.05 -27.47 14.46
CA TRP A 993 -7.92 -26.62 14.90
C TRP A 993 -7.27 -25.84 13.75
N LEU A 994 -7.39 -26.29 12.49
CA LEU A 994 -6.91 -25.56 11.32
C LEU A 994 -7.93 -24.52 10.87
N SER A 995 -9.20 -24.90 10.79
CA SER A 995 -10.33 -24.03 10.43
C SER A 995 -10.65 -22.96 11.50
N SER A 996 -10.19 -23.10 12.74
CA SER A 996 -10.29 -22.03 13.75
C SER A 996 -9.40 -20.81 13.48
N SER A 997 -8.59 -20.83 12.42
CA SER A 997 -7.61 -19.82 12.00
C SER A 997 -6.43 -19.56 12.95
N GLY A 998 -6.41 -20.09 14.17
CA GLY A 998 -5.40 -19.75 15.19
C GLY A 998 -3.94 -19.95 14.76
N ILE A 999 -3.65 -20.96 13.93
CA ILE A 999 -2.32 -21.14 13.32
C ILE A 999 -1.92 -19.98 12.40
N VAL A 1000 -2.86 -19.42 11.63
CA VAL A 1000 -2.63 -18.26 10.77
C VAL A 1000 -2.22 -17.05 11.62
N PHE A 1001 -2.92 -16.80 12.73
CA PHE A 1001 -2.59 -15.73 13.69
C PHE A 1001 -1.16 -15.88 14.21
N LEU A 1002 -0.80 -17.06 14.72
CA LEU A 1002 0.49 -17.27 15.37
C LEU A 1002 1.66 -17.19 14.37
N ILE A 1003 1.50 -17.70 13.15
CA ILE A 1003 2.54 -17.59 12.12
C ILE A 1003 2.76 -16.12 11.72
N HIS A 1004 1.70 -15.34 11.51
CA HIS A 1004 1.84 -13.91 11.18
C HIS A 1004 2.41 -13.11 12.36
N ALA A 1005 1.97 -13.40 13.59
CA ALA A 1005 2.48 -12.76 14.81
C ALA A 1005 3.97 -13.06 15.09
N PHE A 1006 4.43 -14.27 14.78
CA PHE A 1006 5.84 -14.64 14.90
C PHE A 1006 6.72 -13.71 14.04
N PHE A 1007 6.37 -13.53 12.76
CA PHE A 1007 7.14 -12.68 11.85
C PHE A 1007 6.96 -11.19 12.14
N ALA A 1008 5.78 -10.76 12.59
CA ALA A 1008 5.49 -9.38 12.98
C ALA A 1008 6.24 -8.89 14.24
N THR A 1009 6.90 -9.80 14.98
CA THR A 1009 7.67 -9.49 16.18
C THR A 1009 9.18 -9.65 15.95
N ASN A 1010 10.00 -9.13 16.87
CA ASN A 1010 11.46 -9.09 16.75
C ASN A 1010 12.15 -10.44 17.09
N GLN A 1011 11.46 -11.56 16.85
CA GLN A 1011 11.99 -12.92 17.11
C GLN A 1011 13.24 -13.20 16.27
N ASN A 1012 14.18 -13.95 16.85
CA ASN A 1012 15.34 -14.49 16.14
C ASN A 1012 14.92 -15.63 15.19
N ILE A 1013 14.95 -15.35 13.89
CA ILE A 1013 14.63 -16.34 12.86
C ILE A 1013 15.83 -17.27 12.67
N ASN A 1014 15.64 -18.56 12.94
CA ASN A 1014 16.66 -19.60 12.74
C ASN A 1014 16.00 -20.92 12.28
N THR A 1015 16.81 -21.86 11.77
CA THR A 1015 16.32 -23.11 11.18
C THR A 1015 15.46 -23.95 12.13
N ASN A 1016 15.79 -24.03 13.42
CA ASN A 1016 15.02 -24.83 14.38
C ASN A 1016 13.61 -24.24 14.57
N VAL A 1017 13.52 -22.91 14.68
CA VAL A 1017 12.25 -22.20 14.84
C VAL A 1017 11.41 -22.26 13.57
N LEU A 1018 12.01 -22.11 12.39
CA LEU A 1018 11.32 -22.28 11.11
C LEU A 1018 10.77 -23.70 10.92
N LEU A 1019 11.53 -24.73 11.33
CA LEU A 1019 11.05 -26.12 11.35
C LEU A 1019 9.91 -26.33 12.36
N ALA A 1020 9.94 -25.65 13.51
CA ALA A 1020 8.87 -25.73 14.51
C ALA A 1020 7.55 -25.09 14.03
N LEU A 1021 7.64 -23.97 13.31
CA LEU A 1021 6.49 -23.38 12.60
C LEU A 1021 5.99 -24.32 11.49
N GLU A 1022 6.90 -24.86 10.68
CA GLU A 1022 6.54 -25.68 9.53
C GLU A 1022 5.80 -26.98 9.91
N ASN A 1023 6.18 -27.58 11.03
CA ASN A 1023 5.61 -28.82 11.57
C ASN A 1023 4.45 -28.59 12.55
N ASN A 1024 3.96 -27.35 12.71
CA ASN A 1024 2.89 -26.98 13.66
C ASN A 1024 3.16 -27.46 15.11
N HIS A 1025 4.31 -27.06 15.68
CA HIS A 1025 4.72 -27.40 17.05
C HIS A 1025 3.56 -27.35 18.06
N ASN A 1026 3.46 -28.35 18.96
CA ASN A 1026 2.34 -28.59 19.89
C ASN A 1026 1.73 -27.33 20.54
N LEU A 1027 2.56 -26.37 20.97
CA LEU A 1027 2.11 -25.09 21.52
C LEU A 1027 1.13 -24.33 20.58
N LEU A 1028 1.41 -24.32 19.27
CA LEU A 1028 0.59 -23.70 18.23
C LEU A 1028 -0.72 -24.48 18.03
N TYR A 1029 -0.62 -25.81 17.96
CA TYR A 1029 -1.76 -26.71 17.84
C TYR A 1029 -2.75 -26.51 19.00
N TYR A 1030 -2.29 -26.53 20.26
CA TYR A 1030 -3.17 -26.37 21.42
C TYR A 1030 -3.74 -24.95 21.56
N ALA A 1031 -2.99 -23.90 21.16
CA ALA A 1031 -3.52 -22.55 21.07
C ALA A 1031 -4.67 -22.44 20.04
N SER A 1032 -4.50 -23.06 18.86
CA SER A 1032 -5.51 -23.08 17.81
C SER A 1032 -6.73 -23.94 18.17
N MET A 1033 -6.50 -25.06 18.85
CA MET A 1033 -7.55 -25.91 19.42
C MET A 1033 -8.38 -25.16 20.47
N MET A 1034 -7.75 -24.31 21.30
CA MET A 1034 -8.50 -23.46 22.23
C MET A 1034 -9.42 -22.47 21.52
N CYS A 1035 -9.00 -21.93 20.37
CA CYS A 1035 -9.85 -21.06 19.55
C CYS A 1035 -11.11 -21.81 19.07
N ARG A 1036 -10.95 -23.04 18.55
CA ARG A 1036 -12.07 -23.89 18.12
C ARG A 1036 -13.03 -24.20 19.26
N LEU A 1037 -12.52 -24.79 20.35
CA LEU A 1037 -13.34 -25.20 21.49
C LEU A 1037 -14.07 -24.02 22.17
N SER A 1038 -13.47 -22.83 22.17
CA SER A 1038 -14.11 -21.62 22.72
C SER A 1038 -15.22 -21.08 21.82
N ASN A 1039 -15.00 -21.07 20.50
CA ASN A 1039 -15.96 -20.64 19.49
C ASN A 1039 -17.22 -21.53 19.53
N ASP A 1040 -17.07 -22.83 19.28
CA ASP A 1040 -18.18 -23.80 19.29
C ASP A 1040 -19.02 -23.72 20.58
N LEU A 1041 -18.35 -23.56 21.74
CA LEU A 1041 -19.02 -23.47 23.04
C LEU A 1041 -19.96 -22.26 23.13
N ALA A 1042 -19.70 -21.19 22.39
CA ALA A 1042 -20.53 -20.00 22.32
C ALA A 1042 -21.54 -20.02 21.18
N THR A 1043 -21.17 -20.55 20.01
CA THR A 1043 -21.93 -20.41 18.76
C THR A 1043 -22.86 -21.59 18.44
N SER A 1044 -22.59 -22.80 18.94
CA SER A 1044 -23.28 -24.04 18.54
C SER A 1044 -24.82 -23.99 18.56
N SER A 1045 -25.45 -23.33 19.54
CA SER A 1045 -26.92 -23.22 19.57
C SER A 1045 -27.49 -22.31 18.46
N ALA A 1046 -26.71 -21.31 17.99
CA ALA A 1046 -27.10 -20.44 16.89
C ALA A 1046 -26.84 -21.11 15.53
N GLU A 1047 -25.71 -21.81 15.40
CA GLU A 1047 -25.37 -22.67 14.26
C GLU A 1047 -26.47 -23.72 14.01
N LEU A 1048 -26.84 -24.48 15.04
CA LEU A 1048 -27.91 -25.47 14.97
C LEU A 1048 -29.28 -24.87 14.60
N ALA A 1049 -29.52 -23.60 14.94
CA ALA A 1049 -30.75 -22.89 14.57
C ALA A 1049 -30.76 -22.43 13.10
N ARG A 1050 -29.60 -22.28 12.46
CA ARG A 1050 -29.47 -22.03 11.01
C ARG A 1050 -29.55 -23.32 10.19
N GLY A 1051 -29.19 -24.45 10.80
CA GLY A 1051 -29.16 -25.78 10.17
C GLY A 1051 -27.75 -26.37 10.04
N ASP A 1052 -26.74 -25.72 10.64
CA ASP A 1052 -25.34 -26.12 10.53
C ASP A 1052 -25.11 -27.42 11.32
N VAL A 1053 -24.54 -28.45 10.68
CA VAL A 1053 -24.44 -29.83 11.24
C VAL A 1053 -23.05 -30.19 11.79
N ALA A 1054 -22.13 -29.23 11.91
CA ALA A 1054 -20.72 -29.46 12.24
C ALA A 1054 -20.19 -28.48 13.31
N SER A 1055 -20.46 -28.78 14.58
CA SER A 1055 -19.78 -28.18 15.74
C SER A 1055 -19.44 -29.27 16.76
N SER A 1056 -18.38 -29.10 17.55
CA SER A 1056 -17.93 -30.13 18.50
C SER A 1056 -19.01 -30.56 19.50
N ILE A 1057 -19.89 -29.64 19.93
CA ILE A 1057 -21.07 -29.94 20.74
C ILE A 1057 -22.03 -30.86 19.99
N HIS A 1058 -22.38 -30.53 18.74
CA HIS A 1058 -23.31 -31.34 17.95
C HIS A 1058 -22.73 -32.72 17.61
N CYS A 1059 -21.48 -32.79 17.16
CA CYS A 1059 -20.78 -34.05 16.91
C CYS A 1059 -20.79 -34.95 18.15
N HIS A 1060 -20.46 -34.41 19.34
CA HIS A 1060 -20.52 -35.17 20.58
C HIS A 1060 -21.94 -35.63 20.94
N MET A 1061 -22.95 -34.77 20.77
CA MET A 1061 -24.36 -35.13 21.01
C MET A 1061 -24.80 -36.28 20.08
N MET A 1062 -24.42 -36.26 18.81
CA MET A 1062 -24.80 -37.28 17.83
C MET A 1062 -24.04 -38.60 18.05
N GLU A 1063 -22.74 -38.53 18.34
CA GLU A 1063 -21.89 -39.70 18.60
C GLU A 1063 -22.28 -40.45 19.87
N THR A 1064 -22.55 -39.71 20.96
CA THR A 1064 -22.77 -40.28 22.31
C THR A 1064 -24.25 -40.35 22.73
N LYS A 1065 -25.15 -39.64 22.04
CA LYS A 1065 -26.55 -39.40 22.45
C LYS A 1065 -26.69 -38.62 23.76
N ALA A 1066 -25.66 -37.86 24.13
CA ALA A 1066 -25.67 -36.97 25.29
C ALA A 1066 -26.65 -35.79 25.12
N SER A 1067 -27.08 -35.19 26.24
CA SER A 1067 -27.78 -33.90 26.17
C SER A 1067 -26.82 -32.77 25.82
N GLU A 1068 -27.32 -31.66 25.25
CA GLU A 1068 -26.50 -30.47 24.96
C GLU A 1068 -25.74 -29.98 26.20
N LYS A 1069 -26.37 -30.07 27.38
CA LYS A 1069 -25.74 -29.71 28.67
C LYS A 1069 -24.53 -30.59 28.98
N ASP A 1070 -24.65 -31.89 28.76
CA ASP A 1070 -23.57 -32.85 29.04
C ASP A 1070 -22.46 -32.73 27.99
N ALA A 1071 -22.81 -32.52 26.72
CA ALA A 1071 -21.86 -32.23 25.65
C ALA A 1071 -21.07 -30.93 25.93
N ARG A 1072 -21.74 -29.85 26.33
CA ARG A 1072 -21.08 -28.60 26.75
C ARG A 1072 -20.13 -28.80 27.92
N GLU A 1073 -20.45 -29.67 28.88
CA GLU A 1073 -19.55 -29.98 29.99
C GLU A 1073 -18.36 -30.85 29.55
N HIS A 1074 -18.56 -31.76 28.59
CA HIS A 1074 -17.46 -32.50 27.96
C HIS A 1074 -16.49 -31.58 27.22
N ILE A 1075 -16.99 -30.62 26.43
CA ILE A 1075 -16.16 -29.61 25.74
C ILE A 1075 -15.40 -28.73 26.75
N ARG A 1076 -16.00 -28.35 27.89
CA ARG A 1076 -15.25 -27.69 28.99
C ARG A 1076 -14.14 -28.56 29.59
N GLY A 1077 -14.34 -29.88 29.63
CA GLY A 1077 -13.30 -30.86 29.98
C GLY A 1077 -12.13 -30.81 28.98
N LEU A 1078 -12.43 -30.85 27.68
CA LEU A 1078 -11.41 -30.75 26.62
C LEU A 1078 -10.65 -29.41 26.66
N ILE A 1079 -11.31 -28.30 26.99
CA ILE A 1079 -10.65 -27.00 27.24
C ILE A 1079 -9.63 -27.13 28.38
N MET A 1080 -10.01 -27.73 29.51
CA MET A 1080 -9.10 -27.91 30.65
C MET A 1080 -7.92 -28.82 30.31
N ASP A 1081 -8.13 -29.92 29.59
CA ASP A 1081 -7.05 -30.82 29.19
C ASP A 1081 -6.15 -30.22 28.09
N THR A 1082 -6.70 -29.37 27.22
CA THR A 1082 -5.93 -28.58 26.24
C THR A 1082 -5.00 -27.60 26.94
N TRP A 1083 -5.45 -26.91 27.99
CA TRP A 1083 -4.59 -26.06 28.83
C TRP A 1083 -3.44 -26.84 29.48
N LYS A 1084 -3.67 -28.05 30.02
CA LYS A 1084 -2.61 -28.90 30.59
C LYS A 1084 -1.52 -29.23 29.57
N LYS A 1085 -1.94 -29.65 28.37
CA LYS A 1085 -1.03 -30.01 27.27
C LYS A 1085 -0.27 -28.80 26.74
N MET A 1086 -0.93 -27.64 26.68
CA MET A 1086 -0.31 -26.37 26.32
C MET A 1086 0.77 -25.96 27.34
N ASN A 1087 0.48 -26.05 28.65
CA ASN A 1087 1.44 -25.78 29.72
C ASN A 1087 2.68 -26.71 29.62
N GLY A 1088 2.47 -28.01 29.39
CA GLY A 1088 3.56 -28.96 29.15
C GLY A 1088 4.43 -28.59 27.94
N SER A 1089 3.80 -28.16 26.84
CA SER A 1089 4.45 -27.78 25.58
C SER A 1089 5.33 -26.52 25.66
N ILE A 1090 5.31 -25.78 26.77
CA ILE A 1090 6.18 -24.63 27.01
C ILE A 1090 7.62 -25.08 27.31
N ARG A 1091 7.80 -26.20 28.02
CA ARG A 1091 9.09 -26.62 28.60
C ARG A 1091 10.14 -26.95 27.55
N ASP A 1092 9.71 -27.62 26.49
CA ASP A 1092 10.55 -28.07 25.38
C ASP A 1092 10.44 -27.15 24.14
N SER A 1093 9.88 -25.95 24.32
CA SER A 1093 9.58 -25.03 23.23
C SER A 1093 10.86 -24.41 22.63
N PRO A 1094 11.03 -24.39 21.29
CA PRO A 1094 12.15 -23.72 20.64
C PRO A 1094 11.96 -22.21 20.49
N PHE A 1095 10.81 -21.66 20.91
CA PHE A 1095 10.45 -20.25 20.76
C PHE A 1095 10.88 -19.41 21.97
N GLU A 1096 11.11 -18.10 21.76
CA GLU A 1096 11.36 -17.18 22.87
C GLU A 1096 10.11 -16.97 23.72
N LEU A 1097 10.29 -16.69 25.02
CA LEU A 1097 9.21 -16.54 26.00
C LEU A 1097 8.15 -15.50 25.58
N SER A 1098 8.56 -14.45 24.86
CA SER A 1098 7.68 -13.43 24.29
C SER A 1098 6.66 -14.01 23.31
N PHE A 1099 7.06 -14.93 22.44
CA PHE A 1099 6.15 -15.61 21.52
C PHE A 1099 5.34 -16.74 22.19
N VAL A 1100 5.92 -17.41 23.20
CA VAL A 1100 5.17 -18.36 24.04
C VAL A 1100 4.00 -17.66 24.74
N ASN A 1101 4.24 -16.48 25.33
CA ASN A 1101 3.20 -15.66 25.93
C ASN A 1101 2.13 -15.22 24.92
N LEU A 1102 2.51 -14.94 23.68
CA LEU A 1102 1.58 -14.61 22.59
C LEU A 1102 0.64 -15.78 22.28
N ALA A 1103 1.16 -17.01 22.19
CA ALA A 1103 0.33 -18.21 22.00
C ALA A 1103 -0.65 -18.41 23.17
N LEU A 1104 -0.20 -18.25 24.41
CA LEU A 1104 -1.07 -18.31 25.60
C LEU A 1104 -2.12 -17.19 25.61
N ASN A 1105 -1.77 -16.00 25.13
CA ASN A 1105 -2.68 -14.86 25.03
C ASN A 1105 -3.73 -15.04 23.92
N LEU A 1106 -3.44 -15.76 22.84
CA LEU A 1106 -4.46 -16.17 21.87
C LEU A 1106 -5.53 -17.06 22.52
N ALA A 1107 -5.11 -18.09 23.27
CA ALA A 1107 -6.00 -18.96 24.02
C ALA A 1107 -6.87 -18.20 25.05
N ARG A 1108 -6.26 -17.24 25.78
CA ARG A 1108 -6.98 -16.33 26.72
C ARG A 1108 -7.98 -15.42 26.00
N THR A 1109 -7.62 -14.92 24.83
CA THR A 1109 -8.45 -13.98 24.06
C THR A 1109 -9.65 -14.69 23.45
N ALA A 1110 -9.49 -15.92 22.93
CA ALA A 1110 -10.60 -16.72 22.44
C ALA A 1110 -11.66 -16.95 23.53
N LEU A 1111 -11.24 -17.36 24.74
CA LEU A 1111 -12.14 -17.52 25.88
C LEU A 1111 -12.85 -16.21 26.26
N PHE A 1112 -12.15 -15.07 26.22
CA PHE A 1112 -12.72 -13.75 26.55
C PHE A 1112 -13.75 -13.27 25.52
N ILE A 1113 -13.44 -13.39 24.22
CA ILE A 1113 -14.32 -12.96 23.13
C ILE A 1113 -15.61 -13.80 23.10
N TYR A 1114 -15.50 -15.10 23.35
CA TYR A 1114 -16.65 -16.03 23.32
C TYR A 1114 -17.35 -16.23 24.67
N GLN A 1115 -16.91 -15.57 25.75
CA GLN A 1115 -17.44 -15.76 27.11
C GLN A 1115 -18.96 -15.53 27.24
N TYR A 1116 -19.50 -14.57 26.48
CA TYR A 1116 -20.89 -14.13 26.59
C TYR A 1116 -21.71 -14.35 25.30
N GLY A 1117 -21.30 -15.33 24.49
CA GLY A 1117 -21.89 -15.63 23.17
C GLY A 1117 -20.93 -15.28 22.04
N ASP A 1118 -21.47 -15.15 20.82
CA ASP A 1118 -20.68 -14.84 19.63
C ASP A 1118 -20.19 -13.38 19.63
N GLY A 1119 -18.97 -13.17 20.11
CA GLY A 1119 -18.35 -11.86 20.21
C GLY A 1119 -17.87 -11.25 18.89
N LEU A 1120 -17.93 -11.97 17.77
CA LEU A 1120 -17.46 -11.50 16.45
C LEU A 1120 -18.55 -11.51 15.36
N GLY A 1121 -19.47 -12.47 15.34
CA GLY A 1121 -20.60 -12.45 14.41
C GLY A 1121 -21.71 -11.48 14.83
N VAL A 1122 -22.06 -11.40 16.11
CA VAL A 1122 -23.20 -10.60 16.60
C VAL A 1122 -22.75 -9.36 17.39
N GLU A 1123 -23.40 -8.21 17.21
CA GLU A 1123 -23.17 -7.03 18.07
C GLU A 1123 -23.84 -7.24 19.44
N VAL A 1124 -23.14 -7.92 20.34
CA VAL A 1124 -23.58 -8.11 21.73
C VAL A 1124 -23.20 -6.89 22.57
N SER A 1125 -24.09 -6.46 23.47
CA SER A 1125 -23.85 -5.32 24.38
C SER A 1125 -22.53 -5.45 25.16
N LYS A 1126 -22.14 -6.68 25.54
CA LYS A 1126 -20.89 -6.95 26.25
C LYS A 1126 -19.64 -6.66 25.42
N SER A 1127 -19.61 -7.01 24.14
CA SER A 1127 -18.48 -6.67 23.25
C SER A 1127 -18.29 -5.16 23.16
N LYS A 1128 -19.40 -4.41 23.13
CA LYS A 1128 -19.40 -2.94 23.14
C LYS A 1128 -18.89 -2.37 24.46
N ASP A 1129 -19.32 -2.90 25.61
CA ASP A 1129 -18.80 -2.53 26.94
C ASP A 1129 -17.27 -2.75 27.03
N HIS A 1130 -16.77 -3.87 26.46
CA HIS A 1130 -15.36 -4.21 26.42
C HIS A 1130 -14.56 -3.24 25.52
N VAL A 1131 -15.04 -2.92 24.31
CA VAL A 1131 -14.44 -1.90 23.44
C VAL A 1131 -14.39 -0.54 24.14
N LEU A 1132 -15.50 -0.13 24.77
CA LEU A 1132 -15.60 1.15 25.48
C LEU A 1132 -14.59 1.23 26.63
N SER A 1133 -14.53 0.23 27.51
CA SER A 1133 -13.64 0.23 28.67
C SER A 1133 -12.14 0.13 28.35
N MET A 1134 -11.77 -0.53 27.25
CA MET A 1134 -10.36 -0.74 26.89
C MET A 1134 -9.82 0.30 25.91
N ILE A 1135 -10.62 0.77 24.96
CA ILE A 1135 -10.16 1.65 23.86
C ILE A 1135 -10.65 3.10 24.04
N VAL A 1136 -11.83 3.34 24.61
CA VAL A 1136 -12.49 4.67 24.56
C VAL A 1136 -12.43 5.42 25.88
N HIS A 1137 -12.68 4.75 27.00
CA HIS A 1137 -12.76 5.38 28.32
C HIS A 1137 -11.41 5.27 29.04
N PRO A 1138 -10.75 6.40 29.38
CA PRO A 1138 -9.55 6.38 30.20
C PRO A 1138 -9.89 6.07 31.66
N VAL A 1139 -8.93 5.50 32.38
CA VAL A 1139 -8.99 5.36 33.84
C VAL A 1139 -8.77 6.72 34.48
N GLN A 1140 -9.56 7.07 35.49
CA GLN A 1140 -9.44 8.36 36.17
C GLN A 1140 -8.15 8.45 36.99
N THR A 1141 -7.27 9.37 36.62
CA THR A 1141 -6.07 9.78 37.36
C THR A 1141 -6.38 11.00 38.23
N GLU A 1142 -5.77 11.09 39.41
CA GLU A 1142 -5.70 12.36 40.12
C GLU A 1142 -4.71 13.30 39.40
N GLY A 1143 -5.20 14.46 38.96
CA GLY A 1143 -4.48 15.46 38.18
C GLY A 1143 -5.33 16.12 37.10
#